data_AF-A0A6S6QZW5-F1
#
_entry.id   AF-A0A6S6QZW5-F1
#
_cell.length_a   1.000
_cell.length_b   1.000
_cell.length_c   1.000
_cell.angle_alpha   90.00
_cell.angle_beta   90.00
_cell.angle_gamma   90.00
#
_symmetry.space_group_name_H-M   'P 1'
#
loop_
_entity.id
_entity.type
_entity.pdbx_description
1 polymer ?
#
loop_
_entity_poly.entity_id
_entity_poly.type
_entity_poly.pdbx_seq_one_letter_code
_entity_poly.pdbx_strand_id
1 'polypeptide(L)'
;MNDKLDKIKSKIKDYIPYNSKVALKSAATSFVLAFLGFLLCYVIFRGGTQPYHDIVVGNITLPGIYKNIDFYTYYTFIITYLIMFFTLNRYYNKKIILNENIIEISMKYIIIGILPAFAMLLIKINTIPAFNLSFCLYLITVIVGLNKTKVKKDNISKLASSCFYIYLSSAGVLALTDYYLPNVADRGTKYFVPLLWILLCIAAYVIYQFAKGKFKCYEDIAADVITSFTQLIIPLCLFSLINTRYFYQGAEYIPVYYSRLKKITIALIIILLFINIITLIRIILKKRKINSLSISTVISFTSICIWDTGYNLVINTDQFHTGETAIVYQQIVEKGQKWGSEFVSVLQGLGFSLSWLNKIVFGGKYSTYTQTQSLLLVIMAVITALLLYSIIEHKFLILLIAPIMPLFYMNRIFLIAAVFLLLLNPRIIKNPFKWSYYYILTCIVHVWYQPTYGGAVAASFIPVVILIWYKAFKNNDLFDIHNKKNRFKLAAFLLSVIIIGVCCIPLLYNAIHFLKANGYETMIGNGVSVYQTLTYEPNYLTGFKFLDIIIQFIFKFGSGLAAFIIMLYMFTRYVVRQKDEIKLIQGVILTVSATLAYFLMLPSIFTRIDPGISRIGGTSFIFFGFLVIILIYIYRSEIVFKPIAILICGLSLSACLYMTYPPYLQIHQKANSIVNIPDDAIYVKPEETGLDNLGYAFVQDEQYINEAMVINEICNYLLKENQAYYDFTDKSIYYLLTDNKVPGLYVSSMIAANEVIQTEVINQLQKNDVPLVFINKPLRYMGISESLRSYRIYRYFMEQDYRFIKYKGCNFLVRDDIDLTPVQDNIEFLDANNIIGVYDNLIDESLYNANLLEKLTQENISFENNITLNNKNMYIFGSDPYLVFESKSQTEIDNIQLIEINLKTKPISDIAGQLFVKTEKIDHNETNTIHFNIKSNKILIPLYKYDQFMLDSKLINLRLDFDNAVDGTDITVDSIKLYALDEKQKTNYNQQIEQISMNVTDNRLDDSFHQINLMNLPSQWGQSFDLMTKRFKASEVASCEQTQVEVINTSVSVHFNMNQMVPGNLGEFLRLKLDYEDENLRNATLIVKGIDKNGNNLNEEFQFVTISSNLLIPIGSSPNCLQATEITGFEIIFAPEKDPYKVKIEEAQMYQLIK
;
A
#
# COMPACT_ATOMS: atom_id res chain seq x y z
N MET A 1 -35.11 11.59 -43.97
CA MET A 1 -34.12 11.32 -42.89
C MET A 1 -34.76 11.40 -41.50
N ASN A 2 -35.61 12.41 -41.22
CA ASN A 2 -36.32 12.58 -39.94
C ASN A 2 -37.22 11.39 -39.54
N ASP A 3 -37.99 10.80 -40.47
CA ASP A 3 -38.84 9.62 -40.15
C ASP A 3 -38.04 8.37 -39.71
N LYS A 4 -36.85 8.15 -40.28
CA LYS A 4 -35.96 7.07 -39.85
C LYS A 4 -35.42 7.34 -38.45
N LEU A 5 -35.07 8.59 -38.16
CA LEU A 5 -34.57 9.02 -36.85
C LEU A 5 -35.65 8.92 -35.75
N ASP A 6 -36.88 9.27 -36.07
CA ASP A 6 -37.99 9.21 -35.10
C ASP A 6 -38.47 7.78 -34.87
N LYS A 7 -38.44 6.90 -35.90
CA LYS A 7 -38.60 5.44 -35.72
C LYS A 7 -37.50 4.84 -34.83
N ILE A 8 -36.25 5.29 -34.96
CA ILE A 8 -35.15 4.84 -34.09
C ILE A 8 -35.35 5.32 -32.65
N LYS A 9 -35.69 6.60 -32.43
CA LYS A 9 -35.99 7.15 -31.10
C LYS A 9 -37.15 6.41 -30.42
N SER A 10 -38.20 6.11 -31.18
CA SER A 10 -39.34 5.32 -30.71
C SER A 10 -38.90 3.94 -30.23
N LYS A 11 -38.07 3.21 -31.00
CA LYS A 11 -37.55 1.89 -30.62
C LYS A 11 -36.62 1.94 -29.41
N ILE A 12 -35.78 2.98 -29.27
CA ILE A 12 -34.89 3.14 -28.12
C ILE A 12 -35.69 3.42 -26.83
N LYS A 13 -36.79 4.16 -26.94
CA LYS A 13 -37.64 4.51 -25.80
C LYS A 13 -38.21 3.28 -25.09
N ASP A 14 -38.46 2.20 -25.82
CA ASP A 14 -38.94 0.93 -25.25
C ASP A 14 -37.94 0.28 -24.30
N TYR A 15 -36.64 0.54 -24.44
CA TYR A 15 -35.59 -0.03 -23.57
C TYR A 15 -35.33 0.82 -22.32
N ILE A 16 -35.90 2.02 -22.24
CA ILE A 16 -35.78 2.90 -21.08
C ILE A 16 -37.02 2.68 -20.19
N PRO A 17 -36.87 2.44 -18.87
CA PRO A 17 -38.00 2.10 -18.00
C PRO A 17 -39.03 3.24 -17.96
N TYR A 18 -40.32 2.91 -18.12
CA TYR A 18 -41.41 3.91 -18.08
C TYR A 18 -41.63 4.48 -16.68
N ASN A 19 -41.50 3.65 -15.65
CA ASN A 19 -41.69 4.03 -14.26
C ASN A 19 -40.62 3.39 -13.35
N SER A 20 -40.58 3.83 -12.09
CA SER A 20 -39.58 3.44 -11.12
C SER A 20 -39.71 1.98 -10.68
N LYS A 21 -40.93 1.41 -10.72
CA LYS A 21 -41.17 -0.03 -10.42
C LYS A 21 -40.56 -0.93 -11.49
N VAL A 22 -40.73 -0.58 -12.77
CA VAL A 22 -40.10 -1.29 -13.90
C VAL A 22 -38.58 -1.26 -13.73
N ALA A 23 -38.00 -0.08 -13.53
CA ALA A 23 -36.56 0.08 -13.36
C ALA A 23 -36.01 -0.75 -12.20
N LEU A 24 -36.67 -0.74 -11.04
CA LEU A 24 -36.24 -1.50 -9.86
C LEU A 24 -36.33 -3.02 -10.08
N LYS A 25 -37.44 -3.49 -10.67
CA LYS A 25 -37.62 -4.92 -10.97
C LYS A 25 -36.59 -5.41 -11.97
N SER A 26 -36.38 -4.67 -13.06
CA SER A 26 -35.32 -4.97 -14.03
C SER A 26 -33.94 -4.99 -13.37
N ALA A 27 -33.62 -4.01 -12.52
CA ALA A 27 -32.33 -3.94 -11.84
C ALA A 27 -32.10 -5.16 -10.93
N ALA A 28 -33.09 -5.54 -10.11
CA ALA A 28 -32.98 -6.67 -9.20
C ALA A 28 -32.85 -8.00 -9.94
N THR A 29 -33.70 -8.26 -10.94
CA THR A 29 -33.64 -9.50 -11.73
C THR A 29 -32.35 -9.58 -12.55
N SER A 30 -31.87 -8.46 -13.10
CA SER A 30 -30.60 -8.42 -13.84
C SER A 30 -29.40 -8.69 -12.93
N PHE A 31 -29.44 -8.25 -11.67
CA PHE A 31 -28.39 -8.54 -10.69
C PHE A 31 -28.25 -10.05 -10.47
N VAL A 32 -29.37 -10.75 -10.25
CA VAL A 32 -29.37 -12.21 -10.03
C VAL A 32 -28.83 -12.94 -11.26
N LEU A 33 -29.29 -12.58 -12.46
CA LEU A 33 -28.83 -13.20 -13.70
C LEU A 33 -27.35 -12.91 -14.00
N ALA A 34 -26.89 -11.69 -13.73
CA ALA A 34 -25.49 -11.32 -13.86
C ALA A 34 -24.61 -12.07 -12.86
N PHE A 35 -25.09 -12.29 -11.63
CA PHE A 35 -24.38 -13.08 -10.63
C PHE A 35 -24.27 -14.56 -11.04
N LEU A 36 -25.32 -15.14 -11.63
CA LEU A 36 -25.23 -16.48 -12.21
C LEU A 36 -24.22 -16.55 -13.37
N GLY A 37 -24.20 -15.54 -14.24
CA GLY A 37 -23.20 -15.42 -15.30
C GLY A 37 -21.77 -15.31 -14.78
N PHE A 38 -21.56 -14.53 -13.71
CA PHE A 38 -20.29 -14.44 -12.97
C PHE A 38 -19.85 -15.81 -12.45
N LEU A 39 -20.73 -16.56 -11.78
CA LEU A 39 -20.41 -17.87 -11.24
C LEU A 39 -20.07 -18.89 -12.33
N LEU A 40 -20.84 -18.89 -13.43
CA LEU A 40 -20.59 -19.75 -14.58
C LEU A 40 -19.22 -19.46 -15.21
N CYS A 41 -18.89 -18.18 -15.40
CA CYS A 41 -17.58 -17.75 -15.90
C CYS A 41 -16.46 -18.24 -14.98
N TYR A 42 -16.60 -18.10 -13.66
CA TYR A 42 -15.60 -18.58 -12.72
C TYR A 42 -15.38 -20.10 -12.83
N VAL A 43 -16.47 -20.88 -12.85
CA VAL A 43 -16.38 -22.35 -12.94
C VAL A 43 -15.71 -22.82 -14.23
N ILE A 44 -15.99 -22.18 -15.37
CA ILE A 44 -15.42 -22.54 -16.67
C ILE A 44 -13.92 -22.21 -16.75
N PHE A 45 -13.49 -21.06 -16.20
CA PHE A 45 -12.14 -20.55 -16.44
C PHE A 45 -11.16 -20.72 -15.25
N ARG A 46 -11.59 -21.25 -14.09
CA ARG A 46 -10.74 -21.40 -12.89
C ARG A 46 -9.50 -22.28 -13.05
N GLY A 47 -9.47 -23.18 -14.04
CA GLY A 47 -8.33 -24.05 -14.33
C GLY A 47 -7.40 -23.51 -15.43
N GLY A 48 -7.53 -22.23 -15.83
CA GLY A 48 -6.66 -21.63 -16.84
C GLY A 48 -5.22 -21.44 -16.35
N THR A 49 -4.29 -21.24 -17.29
CA THR A 49 -2.89 -20.89 -17.02
C THR A 49 -2.63 -19.45 -17.45
N GLN A 50 -1.79 -18.73 -16.69
CA GLN A 50 -1.46 -17.34 -16.99
C GLN A 50 -0.39 -17.30 -18.10
N PRO A 51 -0.63 -16.62 -19.24
CA PRO A 51 0.38 -16.51 -20.29
C PRO A 51 1.41 -15.43 -19.95
N TYR A 52 2.68 -15.71 -20.27
CA TYR A 52 3.81 -14.77 -20.11
C TYR A 52 4.46 -14.44 -21.45
N HIS A 53 4.77 -13.15 -21.66
CA HIS A 53 5.47 -12.69 -22.85
C HIS A 53 6.89 -12.22 -22.55
N ASP A 54 7.37 -12.35 -21.32
CA ASP A 54 8.72 -11.99 -20.87
C ASP A 54 9.07 -12.78 -19.60
N ILE A 55 10.35 -12.74 -19.21
CA ILE A 55 10.84 -13.33 -17.96
C ILE A 55 10.45 -12.38 -16.82
N VAL A 56 9.38 -12.75 -16.10
CA VAL A 56 8.86 -11.96 -14.99
C VAL A 56 8.65 -12.86 -13.77
N VAL A 57 9.19 -12.43 -12.63
CA VAL A 57 9.06 -13.12 -11.35
C VAL A 57 8.28 -12.26 -10.36
N GLY A 58 7.30 -12.83 -9.66
CA GLY A 58 6.63 -12.16 -8.55
C GLY A 58 5.32 -12.80 -8.11
N ASN A 59 4.44 -12.02 -7.47
CA ASN A 59 3.34 -12.53 -6.65
C ASN A 59 2.26 -13.32 -7.40
N ILE A 60 2.14 -13.12 -8.71
CA ILE A 60 1.25 -13.93 -9.56
C ILE A 60 2.00 -15.11 -10.16
N THR A 61 3.25 -14.92 -10.58
CA THR A 61 4.00 -15.95 -11.30
C THR A 61 4.46 -17.08 -10.41
N LEU A 62 5.00 -16.78 -9.23
CA LEU A 62 5.51 -17.79 -8.28
C LEU A 62 4.45 -18.84 -7.92
N PRO A 63 3.23 -18.47 -7.47
CA PRO A 63 2.17 -19.44 -7.19
C PRO A 63 1.44 -19.92 -8.45
N GLY A 64 1.80 -19.45 -9.66
CA GLY A 64 1.13 -19.87 -10.89
C GLY A 64 -0.31 -19.41 -11.04
N ILE A 65 -0.68 -18.27 -10.46
CA ILE A 65 -2.09 -17.86 -10.36
C ILE A 65 -2.61 -17.33 -11.69
N TYR A 66 -3.78 -17.84 -12.10
CA TYR A 66 -4.49 -17.35 -13.28
C TYR A 66 -5.24 -16.04 -13.00
N LYS A 67 -4.51 -14.92 -13.01
CA LYS A 67 -5.03 -13.58 -12.69
C LYS A 67 -6.12 -13.08 -13.65
N ASN A 68 -6.13 -13.52 -14.91
CA ASN A 68 -7.11 -13.06 -15.90
C ASN A 68 -8.57 -13.39 -15.52
N ILE A 69 -8.81 -14.41 -14.68
CA ILE A 69 -10.16 -14.76 -14.20
C ILE A 69 -10.83 -13.65 -13.41
N ASP A 70 -10.07 -12.85 -12.66
CA ASP A 70 -10.57 -11.73 -11.88
C ASP A 70 -11.25 -10.69 -12.79
N PHE A 71 -10.67 -10.47 -13.98
CA PHE A 71 -11.19 -9.57 -14.98
C PHE A 71 -12.40 -10.15 -15.71
N TYR A 72 -12.30 -11.40 -16.17
CA TYR A 72 -13.38 -12.05 -16.93
C TYR A 72 -14.66 -12.17 -16.14
N THR A 73 -14.57 -12.53 -14.86
CA THR A 73 -15.74 -12.64 -13.98
C THR A 73 -16.40 -11.27 -13.78
N TYR A 74 -15.61 -10.21 -13.53
CA TYR A 74 -16.13 -8.85 -13.38
C TYR A 74 -16.76 -8.29 -14.66
N TYR A 75 -16.10 -8.44 -15.82
CA TYR A 75 -16.65 -8.02 -17.11
C TYR A 75 -17.90 -8.80 -17.50
N THR A 76 -17.93 -10.10 -17.24
CA THR A 76 -19.11 -10.95 -17.49
C THR A 76 -20.31 -10.47 -16.67
N PHE A 77 -20.10 -10.13 -15.40
CA PHE A 77 -21.16 -9.56 -14.57
C PHE A 77 -21.74 -8.30 -15.20
N ILE A 78 -20.90 -7.33 -15.57
CA ILE A 78 -21.35 -6.03 -16.12
C ILE A 78 -22.09 -6.20 -17.44
N ILE A 79 -21.51 -6.96 -18.37
CA ILE A 79 -22.08 -7.17 -19.71
C ILE A 79 -23.43 -7.87 -19.58
N THR A 80 -23.50 -8.95 -18.79
CA THR A 80 -24.74 -9.68 -18.53
C THR A 80 -25.77 -8.77 -17.87
N TYR A 81 -25.36 -7.95 -16.89
CA TYR A 81 -26.24 -7.00 -16.22
C TYR A 81 -26.83 -5.98 -17.20
N LEU A 82 -26.03 -5.36 -18.07
CA LEU A 82 -26.50 -4.38 -19.05
C LEU A 82 -27.49 -4.99 -20.04
N ILE A 83 -27.14 -6.14 -20.62
CA ILE A 83 -27.99 -6.84 -21.60
C ILE A 83 -29.33 -7.20 -20.95
N MET A 84 -29.31 -7.80 -19.77
CA MET A 84 -30.52 -8.18 -19.04
C MET A 84 -31.33 -6.95 -18.61
N PHE A 85 -30.69 -5.89 -18.13
CA PHE A 85 -31.36 -4.69 -17.65
C PHE A 85 -32.18 -4.03 -18.74
N PHE A 86 -31.59 -3.80 -19.91
CA PHE A 86 -32.31 -3.20 -21.04
C PHE A 86 -33.37 -4.14 -21.62
N THR A 87 -33.09 -5.44 -21.72
CA THR A 87 -34.04 -6.44 -22.24
C THR A 87 -35.26 -6.57 -21.32
N LEU A 88 -35.05 -6.62 -20.00
CA LEU A 88 -36.11 -6.69 -19.00
C LEU A 88 -36.91 -5.39 -18.91
N ASN A 89 -36.27 -4.23 -19.07
CA ASN A 89 -37.00 -2.96 -19.20
C ASN A 89 -37.98 -3.01 -20.36
N ARG A 90 -37.54 -3.44 -21.54
CA ARG A 90 -38.42 -3.62 -22.71
C ARG A 90 -39.58 -4.58 -22.43
N TYR A 91 -39.30 -5.70 -21.76
CA TYR A 91 -40.31 -6.69 -21.43
C TYR A 91 -41.35 -6.14 -20.44
N TYR A 92 -40.91 -5.55 -19.33
CA TYR A 92 -41.80 -5.03 -18.29
C TYR A 92 -42.53 -3.76 -18.70
N ASN A 93 -41.92 -2.92 -19.54
CA ASN A 93 -42.57 -1.74 -20.14
C ASN A 93 -43.85 -2.11 -20.91
N LYS A 94 -43.89 -3.30 -21.53
CA LYS A 94 -45.09 -3.80 -22.24
C LYS A 94 -46.16 -4.41 -21.34
N LYS A 95 -45.78 -4.87 -20.15
CA LYS A 95 -46.67 -5.64 -19.25
C LYS A 95 -47.19 -4.85 -18.06
N ILE A 96 -46.52 -3.77 -17.65
CA ILE A 96 -46.82 -3.05 -16.42
C ILE A 96 -47.43 -1.69 -16.76
N ILE A 97 -48.76 -1.60 -16.72
CA ILE A 97 -49.49 -0.32 -16.61
C ILE A 97 -49.86 -0.16 -15.14
N LEU A 98 -49.12 0.66 -14.40
CA LEU A 98 -49.42 0.93 -12.99
C LEU A 98 -49.19 2.40 -12.66
N ASN A 99 -50.15 2.98 -11.93
CA ASN A 99 -50.03 4.29 -11.31
C ASN A 99 -48.90 4.27 -10.25
N GLU A 100 -48.01 5.27 -10.32
CA GLU A 100 -47.01 5.51 -9.27
C GLU A 100 -47.72 6.22 -8.10
N ASN A 101 -48.00 5.49 -7.03
CA ASN A 101 -48.36 6.13 -5.77
C ASN A 101 -47.07 6.68 -5.14
N ILE A 102 -47.06 7.97 -4.85
CA ILE A 102 -45.99 8.61 -4.09
C ILE A 102 -46.07 8.02 -2.68
N ILE A 103 -45.03 7.29 -2.26
CA ILE A 103 -44.92 6.85 -0.87
C ILE A 103 -44.50 8.07 -0.06
N GLU A 104 -45.40 8.56 0.80
CA GLU A 104 -45.06 9.61 1.75
C GLU A 104 -43.95 9.16 2.68
N ILE A 105 -43.02 10.07 2.97
CA ILE A 105 -41.90 9.80 3.86
C ILE A 105 -42.43 9.71 5.29
N SER A 106 -42.61 8.50 5.80
CA SER A 106 -42.74 8.30 7.25
C SER A 106 -41.36 8.42 7.92
N MET A 107 -41.32 8.96 9.14
CA MET A 107 -40.12 9.01 9.97
C MET A 107 -39.48 7.63 10.20
N LYS A 108 -40.29 6.56 10.20
CA LYS A 108 -39.81 5.18 10.34
C LYS A 108 -38.83 4.79 9.23
N TYR A 109 -39.08 5.25 8.01
CA TYR A 109 -38.20 4.96 6.87
C TYR A 109 -36.88 5.72 6.91
N ILE A 110 -36.88 6.95 7.46
CA ILE A 110 -35.67 7.72 7.66
C ILE A 110 -34.78 7.03 8.71
N ILE A 111 -35.38 6.56 9.81
CA ILE A 111 -34.68 5.83 10.87
C ILE A 111 -34.06 4.54 10.31
N ILE A 112 -34.82 3.74 9.56
CA ILE A 112 -34.32 2.53 8.89
C ILE A 112 -33.17 2.85 7.92
N GLY A 113 -33.26 3.97 7.19
CA GLY A 113 -32.23 4.37 6.23
C GLY A 113 -30.91 4.82 6.87
N ILE A 114 -30.95 5.41 8.07
CA ILE A 114 -29.76 5.87 8.80
C ILE A 114 -29.17 4.78 9.72
N LEU A 115 -29.98 3.78 10.07
CA LEU A 115 -29.62 2.69 10.97
C LEU A 115 -28.30 1.99 10.60
N PRO A 116 -27.97 1.69 9.33
CA PRO A 116 -26.70 1.05 8.99
C PRO A 116 -25.49 1.92 9.35
N ALA A 117 -25.57 3.24 9.18
CA ALA A 117 -24.46 4.15 9.48
C ALA A 117 -24.28 4.24 10.99
N PHE A 118 -25.39 4.30 11.71
CA PHE A 118 -25.40 4.30 13.17
C PHE A 118 -24.90 2.98 13.76
N ALA A 119 -25.31 1.84 13.22
CA ALA A 119 -24.84 0.52 13.64
C ALA A 119 -23.33 0.35 13.38
N MET A 120 -22.83 0.78 12.22
CA MET A 120 -21.40 0.75 11.93
C MET A 120 -20.60 1.66 12.87
N LEU A 121 -21.15 2.85 13.17
CA LEU A 121 -20.59 3.73 14.19
C LEU A 121 -20.54 2.99 15.54
N LEU A 122 -21.65 2.39 15.99
CA LEU A 122 -21.74 1.66 17.26
C LEU A 122 -20.76 0.48 17.37
N ILE A 123 -20.58 -0.29 16.31
CA ILE A 123 -19.63 -1.41 16.26
C ILE A 123 -18.20 -0.89 16.45
N LYS A 124 -17.85 0.24 15.84
CA LYS A 124 -16.57 0.92 16.07
C LYS A 124 -16.51 1.75 17.37
N ILE A 125 -17.63 1.96 18.05
CA ILE A 125 -17.72 2.76 19.29
C ILE A 125 -17.19 2.01 20.52
N ASN A 126 -16.91 0.70 20.47
CA ASN A 126 -16.18 0.02 21.56
C ASN A 126 -14.83 0.71 21.91
N THR A 127 -14.33 1.62 21.07
CA THR A 127 -13.16 2.47 21.29
C THR A 127 -13.43 3.99 21.29
N ILE A 128 -14.69 4.46 21.22
CA ILE A 128 -15.03 5.90 21.14
C ILE A 128 -15.53 6.43 22.50
N PRO A 129 -15.07 7.62 22.96
CA PRO A 129 -15.51 8.20 24.23
C PRO A 129 -17.03 8.44 24.28
N ALA A 130 -17.68 8.05 25.40
CA ALA A 130 -19.10 8.29 25.69
C ALA A 130 -19.59 9.72 25.38
N PHE A 131 -18.67 10.69 25.45
CA PHE A 131 -18.86 12.08 25.05
C PHE A 131 -19.51 12.27 23.66
N ASN A 132 -19.04 11.56 22.62
CA ASN A 132 -19.55 11.75 21.26
C ASN A 132 -21.02 11.30 21.13
N LEU A 133 -21.39 10.20 21.81
CA LEU A 133 -22.76 9.71 21.85
C LEU A 133 -23.67 10.70 22.60
N SER A 134 -23.25 11.19 23.76
CA SER A 134 -23.98 12.20 24.53
C SER A 134 -24.17 13.49 23.73
N PHE A 135 -23.16 13.92 22.98
CA PHE A 135 -23.24 15.11 22.13
C PHE A 135 -24.22 14.93 20.95
N CYS A 136 -24.21 13.76 20.30
CA CYS A 136 -25.20 13.42 19.26
C CYS A 136 -26.62 13.40 19.81
N LEU A 137 -26.85 12.79 20.98
CA LEU A 137 -28.15 12.78 21.65
C LEU A 137 -28.61 14.20 22.04
N TYR A 138 -27.69 15.05 22.49
CA TYR A 138 -27.97 16.47 22.75
C TYR A 138 -28.42 17.19 21.47
N LEU A 139 -27.71 17.05 20.34
CA LEU A 139 -28.10 17.67 19.06
C LEU A 139 -29.49 17.20 18.59
N ILE A 140 -29.76 15.89 18.68
CA ILE A 140 -31.09 15.33 18.37
C ILE A 140 -32.16 15.96 19.27
N THR A 141 -31.89 16.10 20.57
CA THR A 141 -32.80 16.72 21.54
C THR A 141 -33.10 18.18 21.18
N VAL A 142 -32.07 18.97 20.83
CA VAL A 142 -32.23 20.37 20.39
C VAL A 142 -33.08 20.45 19.11
N ILE A 143 -32.82 19.59 18.12
CA ILE A 143 -33.58 19.54 16.87
C ILE A 143 -35.05 19.17 17.12
N VAL A 144 -35.30 18.12 17.90
CA VAL A 144 -36.66 17.68 18.26
C VAL A 144 -37.39 18.77 19.05
N GLY A 145 -36.70 19.42 19.99
CA GLY A 145 -37.23 20.55 20.76
C GLY A 145 -37.61 21.72 19.86
N LEU A 146 -36.72 22.14 18.96
CA LEU A 146 -36.98 23.21 17.99
C LEU A 146 -38.12 22.88 17.02
N ASN A 147 -38.21 21.64 16.54
CA ASN A 147 -39.31 21.20 15.67
C ASN A 147 -40.69 21.25 16.33
N LYS A 148 -40.76 21.23 17.67
CA LYS A 148 -42.01 21.40 18.43
C LYS A 148 -42.37 22.87 18.67
N THR A 149 -41.57 23.83 18.19
CA THR A 149 -41.77 25.28 18.40
C THR A 149 -42.26 25.99 17.14
N LYS A 150 -42.54 27.30 17.23
CA LYS A 150 -42.99 28.13 16.09
C LYS A 150 -41.84 28.71 15.25
N VAL A 151 -40.60 28.28 15.47
CA VAL A 151 -39.40 28.75 14.73
C VAL A 151 -39.50 28.34 13.25
N LYS A 152 -39.09 29.21 12.33
CA LYS A 152 -39.04 28.88 10.91
C LYS A 152 -38.11 27.69 10.66
N LYS A 153 -38.53 26.72 9.84
CA LYS A 153 -37.75 25.52 9.50
C LYS A 153 -36.33 25.84 9.02
N ASP A 154 -36.15 26.90 8.24
CA ASP A 154 -34.84 27.35 7.76
C ASP A 154 -33.89 27.74 8.91
N ASN A 155 -34.42 28.35 9.98
CA ASN A 155 -33.66 28.79 11.14
C ASN A 155 -33.35 27.65 12.13
N ILE A 156 -34.16 26.58 12.15
CA ILE A 156 -33.88 25.39 12.96
C ILE A 156 -32.51 24.80 12.62
N SER A 157 -32.20 24.68 11.32
CA SER A 157 -30.91 24.13 10.85
C SER A 157 -29.71 25.00 11.28
N LYS A 158 -29.87 26.33 11.25
CA LYS A 158 -28.85 27.30 11.66
C LYS A 158 -28.58 27.22 13.16
N LEU A 159 -29.64 27.20 13.97
CA LEU A 159 -29.55 27.14 15.43
C LEU A 159 -28.98 25.80 15.90
N ALA A 160 -29.41 24.68 15.31
CA ALA A 160 -28.84 23.36 15.61
C ALA A 160 -27.35 23.27 15.22
N SER A 161 -26.96 23.83 14.07
CA SER A 161 -25.55 23.89 13.67
C SER A 161 -24.72 24.78 14.60
N SER A 162 -25.32 25.81 15.21
CA SER A 162 -24.64 26.71 16.14
C SER A 162 -24.16 25.98 17.40
N CYS A 163 -24.87 24.95 17.87
CA CYS A 163 -24.40 24.07 18.93
C CYS A 163 -23.11 23.32 18.55
N PHE A 164 -22.99 22.89 17.29
CA PHE A 164 -21.77 22.28 16.78
C PHE A 164 -20.63 23.29 16.63
N TYR A 165 -20.94 24.51 16.19
CA TYR A 165 -19.96 25.59 16.10
C TYR A 165 -19.42 26.02 17.46
N ILE A 166 -20.21 25.92 18.53
CA ILE A 166 -19.73 26.11 19.90
C ILE A 166 -18.71 25.03 20.28
N TYR A 167 -18.98 23.75 19.99
CA TYR A 167 -17.99 22.69 20.21
C TYR A 167 -16.67 22.97 19.49
N LEU A 168 -16.73 23.34 18.21
CA LEU A 168 -15.54 23.71 17.45
C LEU A 168 -14.82 24.92 18.05
N SER A 169 -15.55 26.01 18.30
CA SER A 169 -14.97 27.22 18.91
C SER A 169 -14.32 26.94 20.27
N SER A 170 -14.93 26.11 21.12
CA SER A 170 -14.33 25.67 22.37
C SER A 170 -13.04 24.88 22.15
N ALA A 171 -13.01 23.97 21.17
CA ALA A 171 -11.77 23.26 20.81
C ALA A 171 -10.70 24.21 20.27
N GLY A 172 -11.09 25.27 19.56
CA GLY A 172 -10.17 26.31 19.09
C GLY A 172 -9.60 27.16 20.22
N VAL A 173 -10.40 27.48 21.25
CA VAL A 173 -9.90 28.13 22.46
C VAL A 173 -8.95 27.21 23.23
N LEU A 174 -9.25 25.92 23.31
CA LEU A 174 -8.34 24.93 23.92
C LEU A 174 -7.00 24.90 23.17
N ALA A 175 -7.01 24.83 21.84
CA ALA A 175 -5.80 24.84 21.03
C ALA A 175 -5.02 26.17 21.18
N LEU A 176 -5.70 27.31 21.15
CA LEU A 176 -5.05 28.60 21.42
C LEU A 176 -4.40 28.63 22.81
N THR A 177 -5.10 28.11 23.83
CA THR A 177 -4.61 28.08 25.22
C THR A 177 -3.40 27.17 25.34
N ASP A 178 -3.45 25.97 24.76
CA ASP A 178 -2.34 25.02 24.74
C ASP A 178 -1.09 25.61 24.06
N TYR A 179 -1.27 26.35 22.96
CA TYR A 179 -0.17 27.00 22.25
C TYR A 179 0.59 28.03 23.11
N TYR A 180 -0.11 28.77 23.97
CA TYR A 180 0.52 29.78 24.84
C TYR A 180 0.82 29.28 26.26
N LEU A 181 0.11 28.24 26.73
CA LEU A 181 0.13 27.70 28.09
C LEU A 181 0.05 26.14 28.07
N PRO A 182 1.07 25.44 27.54
CA PRO A 182 1.01 24.00 27.24
C PRO A 182 0.66 23.09 28.43
N ASN A 183 1.07 23.44 29.65
CA ASN A 183 0.78 22.65 30.86
C ASN A 183 -0.61 22.91 31.47
N VAL A 184 -1.30 23.97 31.05
CA VAL A 184 -2.66 24.30 31.51
C VAL A 184 -3.69 23.47 30.73
N ALA A 185 -3.42 23.18 29.46
CA ALA A 185 -4.30 22.40 28.60
C ALA A 185 -4.28 20.89 28.89
N ASP A 186 -3.19 20.35 29.43
CA ASP A 186 -3.11 18.96 29.94
C ASP A 186 -4.06 18.71 31.10
N ARG A 187 -4.20 19.70 32.00
CA ARG A 187 -5.29 19.72 32.99
C ARG A 187 -6.60 20.15 32.35
N GLY A 188 -6.52 20.88 31.25
CA GLY A 188 -7.60 21.50 30.50
C GLY A 188 -8.59 20.51 29.88
N THR A 189 -8.20 19.31 29.44
CA THR A 189 -9.18 18.29 28.98
C THR A 189 -10.17 17.89 30.10
N LYS A 190 -9.70 17.82 31.35
CA LYS A 190 -10.54 17.59 32.54
C LYS A 190 -11.54 18.72 32.79
N TYR A 191 -11.19 19.96 32.47
CA TYR A 191 -12.04 21.15 32.64
C TYR A 191 -12.81 21.56 31.36
N PHE A 192 -12.38 21.07 30.20
CA PHE A 192 -12.95 21.36 28.88
C PHE A 192 -14.35 20.78 28.75
N VAL A 193 -14.52 19.50 29.15
CA VAL A 193 -15.81 18.82 29.04
C VAL A 193 -16.87 19.53 29.92
N PRO A 194 -16.63 19.84 31.21
CA PRO A 194 -17.55 20.66 32.01
C PRO A 194 -17.84 22.04 31.43
N LEU A 195 -16.81 22.79 31.00
CA LEU A 195 -16.98 24.13 30.43
C LEU A 195 -17.80 24.11 29.14
N LEU A 196 -17.54 23.14 28.27
CA LEU A 196 -18.31 22.93 27.05
C LEU A 196 -19.79 22.64 27.36
N TRP A 197 -20.08 21.78 28.34
CA TRP A 197 -21.46 21.51 28.75
C TRP A 197 -22.16 22.77 29.30
N ILE A 198 -21.46 23.62 30.06
CA ILE A 198 -22.00 24.92 30.50
C ILE A 198 -22.35 25.79 29.28
N LEU A 199 -21.44 25.90 28.30
CA LEU A 199 -21.66 26.68 27.08
C LEU A 199 -22.83 26.12 26.25
N LEU A 200 -22.97 24.80 26.15
CA LEU A 200 -24.09 24.14 25.46
C LEU A 200 -25.42 24.33 26.20
N CYS A 201 -25.42 24.34 27.54
CA CYS A 201 -26.60 24.68 28.33
C CYS A 201 -27.02 26.14 28.15
N ILE A 202 -26.06 27.08 28.13
CA ILE A 202 -26.32 28.49 27.81
C ILE A 202 -26.88 28.61 26.39
N ALA A 203 -26.29 27.91 25.42
CA ALA A 203 -26.78 27.90 24.04
C ALA A 203 -28.20 27.36 23.95
N ALA A 204 -28.51 26.25 24.62
CA ALA A 204 -29.85 25.68 24.69
C ALA A 204 -30.84 26.67 25.31
N TYR A 205 -30.45 27.42 26.35
CA TYR A 205 -31.27 28.48 26.94
C TYR A 205 -31.51 29.64 25.97
N VAL A 206 -30.48 30.12 25.26
CA VAL A 206 -30.61 31.18 24.24
C VAL A 206 -31.53 30.73 23.11
N ILE A 207 -31.37 29.51 22.62
CA ILE A 207 -32.21 28.88 21.59
C ILE A 207 -33.66 28.73 22.10
N TYR A 208 -33.86 28.36 23.36
CA TYR A 208 -35.18 28.29 23.98
C TYR A 208 -35.85 29.66 24.07
N GLN A 209 -35.13 30.71 24.47
CA GLN A 209 -35.64 32.08 24.51
C GLN A 209 -35.98 32.60 23.12
N PHE A 210 -35.18 32.23 22.11
CA PHE A 210 -35.48 32.46 20.71
C PHE A 210 -36.80 31.79 20.29
N ALA A 211 -36.96 30.51 20.63
CA ALA A 211 -38.16 29.74 20.33
C ALA A 211 -39.43 30.24 21.03
N LYS A 212 -39.32 30.89 22.19
CA LYS A 212 -40.43 31.56 22.89
C LYS A 212 -40.94 32.83 22.20
N GLY A 213 -40.31 33.27 21.12
CA GLY A 213 -40.81 34.38 20.30
C GLY A 213 -40.37 35.77 20.75
N LYS A 214 -39.38 35.88 21.66
CA LYS A 214 -38.81 37.18 22.06
C LYS A 214 -38.17 37.96 20.89
N PHE A 215 -37.81 37.28 19.80
CA PHE A 215 -37.15 37.86 18.63
C PHE A 215 -38.01 37.83 17.36
N LYS A 216 -39.34 37.68 17.47
CA LYS A 216 -40.24 37.42 16.34
C LYS A 216 -40.14 38.42 15.18
N CYS A 217 -39.89 39.70 15.48
CA CYS A 217 -39.75 40.76 14.46
C CYS A 217 -38.38 40.77 13.74
N TYR A 218 -37.37 40.07 14.27
CA TYR A 218 -36.01 40.03 13.73
C TYR A 218 -35.46 38.61 13.65
N GLU A 219 -36.33 37.60 13.57
CA GLU A 219 -35.99 36.18 13.71
C GLU A 219 -34.82 35.77 12.79
N ASP A 220 -34.89 36.12 11.50
CA ASP A 220 -33.88 35.72 10.51
C ASP A 220 -32.53 36.39 10.76
N ILE A 221 -32.52 37.66 11.17
CA ILE A 221 -31.30 38.40 11.48
C ILE A 221 -30.68 37.87 12.77
N ALA A 222 -31.49 37.63 13.80
CA ALA A 222 -31.03 37.08 15.07
C ALA A 222 -30.43 35.67 14.91
N ALA A 223 -31.06 34.81 14.11
CA ALA A 223 -30.49 33.51 13.75
C ALA A 223 -29.15 33.65 13.00
N ASP A 224 -29.06 34.57 12.03
CA ASP A 224 -27.82 34.82 11.27
C ASP A 224 -26.69 35.38 12.14
N VAL A 225 -27.01 36.24 13.12
CA VAL A 225 -26.04 36.77 14.09
C VAL A 225 -25.56 35.66 15.01
N ILE A 226 -26.45 34.86 15.61
CA ILE A 226 -26.08 33.73 16.49
C ILE A 226 -25.18 32.75 15.72
N THR A 227 -25.56 32.38 14.50
CA THR A 227 -24.80 31.45 13.67
C THR A 227 -23.46 32.01 13.22
N SER A 228 -23.35 33.32 12.96
CA SER A 228 -22.06 33.95 12.62
C SER A 228 -21.14 34.08 13.82
N PHE A 229 -21.71 34.48 14.96
CA PHE A 229 -20.97 34.68 16.20
C PHE A 229 -20.35 33.38 16.70
N THR A 230 -21.11 32.28 16.68
CA THR A 230 -20.62 30.95 17.06
C THR A 230 -19.54 30.39 16.12
N GLN A 231 -19.40 30.95 14.90
CA GLN A 231 -18.34 30.58 13.95
C GLN A 231 -17.11 31.50 14.01
N LEU A 232 -17.19 32.63 14.71
CA LEU A 232 -16.22 33.71 14.65
C LEU A 232 -14.79 33.23 14.88
N ILE A 233 -14.61 32.42 15.92
CA ILE A 233 -13.30 31.97 16.42
C ILE A 233 -12.97 30.51 16.07
N ILE A 234 -13.77 29.84 15.25
CA ILE A 234 -13.43 28.50 14.75
C ILE A 234 -12.05 28.43 14.06
N PRO A 235 -11.55 29.48 13.36
CA PRO A 235 -10.20 29.44 12.83
C PRO A 235 -9.10 29.15 13.86
N LEU A 236 -9.32 29.44 15.14
CA LEU A 236 -8.37 29.10 16.20
C LEU A 236 -8.15 27.59 16.32
N CYS A 237 -9.07 26.76 15.87
CA CYS A 237 -8.83 25.32 15.85
C CYS A 237 -7.64 24.93 14.96
N LEU A 238 -7.20 25.79 14.03
CA LEU A 238 -6.00 25.54 13.24
C LEU A 238 -4.69 25.56 14.06
N PHE A 239 -4.71 26.05 15.30
CA PHE A 239 -3.57 25.89 16.21
C PHE A 239 -3.25 24.41 16.46
N SER A 240 -4.22 23.50 16.35
CA SER A 240 -3.99 22.04 16.40
C SER A 240 -2.98 21.52 15.37
N LEU A 241 -2.70 22.26 14.29
CA LEU A 241 -1.71 21.87 13.28
C LEU A 241 -0.27 22.11 13.75
N ILE A 242 -0.07 22.92 14.79
CA ILE A 242 1.25 23.43 15.23
C ILE A 242 1.48 23.28 16.74
N ASN A 243 0.56 22.61 17.45
CA ASN A 243 0.57 22.43 18.90
C ASN A 243 1.04 21.05 19.36
N THR A 244 1.33 20.12 18.44
CA THR A 244 1.82 18.80 18.82
C THR A 244 3.10 18.93 19.62
N ARG A 245 3.09 18.38 20.85
CA ARG A 245 4.26 18.33 21.71
C ARG A 245 4.91 16.96 21.62
N TYR A 246 6.23 16.96 21.56
CA TYR A 246 7.03 15.75 21.47
C TYR A 246 7.80 15.58 22.77
N PHE A 247 7.78 14.38 23.33
CA PHE A 247 8.58 14.04 24.51
C PHE A 247 9.54 12.92 24.15
N TYR A 248 10.81 13.10 24.50
CA TYR A 248 11.86 12.11 24.33
C TYR A 248 12.58 11.95 25.66
N GLN A 249 12.66 10.72 26.17
CA GLN A 249 13.29 10.41 27.47
C GLN A 249 12.79 11.32 28.61
N GLY A 250 11.48 11.62 28.63
CA GLY A 250 10.84 12.47 29.63
C GLY A 250 11.05 13.99 29.46
N ALA A 251 11.85 14.44 28.49
CA ALA A 251 12.06 15.85 28.17
C ALA A 251 11.26 16.30 26.95
N GLU A 252 10.74 17.52 26.96
CA GLU A 252 10.04 18.10 25.81
C GLU A 252 11.05 18.45 24.69
N TYR A 253 10.79 17.92 23.49
CA TYR A 253 11.55 18.19 22.28
C TYR A 253 10.81 19.21 21.40
N ILE A 254 11.53 20.25 20.96
CA ILE A 254 10.98 21.32 20.10
C ILE A 254 11.53 21.17 18.68
N PRO A 255 10.75 20.64 17.73
CA PRO A 255 11.25 20.43 16.37
C PRO A 255 11.48 21.76 15.62
N VAL A 256 12.73 21.96 15.17
CA VAL A 256 13.22 23.20 14.51
C VAL A 256 12.52 23.49 13.17
N TYR A 257 12.04 22.45 12.47
CA TYR A 257 11.53 22.53 11.10
C TYR A 257 10.13 23.14 10.95
N TYR A 258 9.43 23.41 12.05
CA TYR A 258 8.04 23.89 12.02
C TYR A 258 7.90 25.42 11.88
N SER A 259 9.00 26.17 11.84
CA SER A 259 8.95 27.64 11.88
C SER A 259 8.19 28.28 10.71
N ARG A 260 8.32 27.74 9.49
CA ARG A 260 7.60 28.23 8.30
C ARG A 260 6.14 27.84 8.32
N LEU A 261 5.83 26.56 8.60
CA LEU A 261 4.45 26.08 8.75
C LEU A 261 3.71 26.92 9.81
N LYS A 262 4.34 27.16 10.95
CA LYS A 262 3.84 28.01 12.03
C LYS A 262 3.45 29.42 11.55
N LYS A 263 4.33 30.09 10.80
CA LYS A 263 4.04 31.42 10.21
C LYS A 263 2.86 31.37 9.24
N ILE A 264 2.82 30.37 8.36
CA ILE A 264 1.74 30.19 7.38
C ILE A 264 0.41 29.95 8.09
N THR A 265 0.37 29.07 9.08
CA THR A 265 -0.83 28.75 9.86
C THR A 265 -1.35 29.98 10.62
N ILE A 266 -0.48 30.73 11.30
CA ILE A 266 -0.88 31.96 12.00
C ILE A 266 -1.43 33.01 11.03
N ALA A 267 -0.76 33.22 9.89
CA ALA A 267 -1.24 34.14 8.86
C ALA A 267 -2.62 33.73 8.33
N LEU A 268 -2.83 32.43 8.09
CA LEU A 268 -4.12 31.88 7.66
C LEU A 268 -5.20 32.12 8.72
N ILE A 269 -4.92 31.87 10.01
CA ILE A 269 -5.85 32.12 11.11
C ILE A 269 -6.30 33.58 11.12
N ILE A 270 -5.36 34.53 11.03
CA ILE A 270 -5.65 35.97 11.04
C ILE A 270 -6.55 36.35 9.86
N ILE A 271 -6.23 35.87 8.65
CA ILE A 271 -7.04 36.12 7.44
C ILE A 271 -8.46 35.59 7.62
N LEU A 272 -8.61 34.37 8.14
CA LEU A 272 -9.89 33.71 8.35
C LEU A 272 -10.74 34.40 9.43
N LEU A 273 -10.12 34.81 10.55
CA LEU A 273 -10.78 35.61 11.59
C LEU A 273 -11.26 36.95 11.03
N PHE A 274 -10.43 37.63 10.23
CA PHE A 274 -10.79 38.89 9.59
C PHE A 274 -11.98 38.75 8.63
N ILE A 275 -12.02 37.67 7.85
CA ILE A 275 -13.17 37.33 6.98
C ILE A 275 -14.45 37.15 7.82
N ASN A 276 -14.37 36.46 8.96
CA ASN A 276 -15.51 36.25 9.85
C ASN A 276 -16.00 37.55 10.49
N ILE A 277 -15.08 38.41 10.95
CA ILE A 277 -15.39 39.72 11.53
C ILE A 277 -16.11 40.60 10.48
N ILE A 278 -15.57 40.70 9.26
CA ILE A 278 -16.21 41.45 8.17
C ILE A 278 -17.62 40.91 7.88
N THR A 279 -17.78 39.57 7.89
CA THR A 279 -19.07 38.93 7.64
C THR A 279 -20.08 39.30 8.74
N LEU A 280 -19.68 39.22 10.01
CA LEU A 280 -20.52 39.59 11.16
C LEU A 280 -20.93 41.08 11.10
N ILE A 281 -19.98 41.98 10.83
CA ILE A 281 -20.24 43.42 10.68
C ILE A 281 -21.23 43.68 9.54
N ARG A 282 -21.09 42.99 8.39
CA ARG A 282 -22.01 43.13 7.26
C ARG A 282 -23.43 42.65 7.58
N ILE A 283 -23.60 41.64 8.42
CA ILE A 283 -24.93 41.18 8.85
C ILE A 283 -25.59 42.23 9.74
N ILE A 284 -24.86 42.71 10.75
CA ILE A 284 -25.37 43.69 11.72
C ILE A 284 -25.70 45.01 11.01
N LEU A 285 -24.80 45.53 10.18
CA LEU A 285 -24.96 46.84 9.55
C LEU A 285 -25.80 46.83 8.27
N LYS A 286 -25.68 45.80 7.42
CA LYS A 286 -26.31 45.76 6.09
C LYS A 286 -27.49 44.79 6.01
N LYS A 287 -27.88 44.15 7.12
CA LYS A 287 -28.99 43.17 7.22
C LYS A 287 -28.93 42.10 6.12
N ARG A 288 -27.72 41.68 5.74
CA ARG A 288 -27.50 40.69 4.68
C ARG A 288 -27.73 39.29 5.22
N LYS A 289 -28.57 38.52 4.54
CA LYS A 289 -28.74 37.09 4.80
C LYS A 289 -27.45 36.35 4.49
N ILE A 290 -27.05 35.43 5.36
CA ILE A 290 -25.87 34.58 5.15
C ILE A 290 -26.21 33.10 5.04
N ASN A 291 -25.24 32.34 4.55
CA ASN A 291 -25.27 30.89 4.59
C ASN A 291 -25.07 30.41 6.04
N SER A 292 -25.68 29.28 6.41
CA SER A 292 -25.52 28.68 7.73
C SER A 292 -24.07 28.31 8.07
N LEU A 293 -23.26 28.03 7.04
CA LEU A 293 -21.85 27.63 7.17
C LEU A 293 -20.96 28.63 6.41
N SER A 294 -19.98 29.21 7.11
CA SER A 294 -19.00 30.13 6.53
C SER A 294 -17.89 29.37 5.79
N ILE A 295 -17.26 30.02 4.79
CA ILE A 295 -16.09 29.46 4.09
C ILE A 295 -14.93 29.25 5.08
N SER A 296 -14.77 30.16 6.04
CA SER A 296 -13.74 30.06 7.07
C SER A 296 -13.90 28.80 7.93
N THR A 297 -15.14 28.47 8.30
CA THR A 297 -15.46 27.26 9.05
C THR A 297 -15.16 26.01 8.22
N VAL A 298 -15.49 26.02 6.91
CA VAL A 298 -15.17 24.90 6.01
C VAL A 298 -13.67 24.65 5.97
N ILE A 299 -12.86 25.68 5.73
CA ILE A 299 -11.40 25.53 5.66
C ILE A 299 -10.84 25.00 6.97
N SER A 300 -11.26 25.58 8.10
CA SER A 300 -10.75 25.20 9.43
C SER A 300 -11.15 23.78 9.81
N PHE A 301 -12.45 23.45 9.68
CA PHE A 301 -12.99 22.15 10.04
C PHE A 301 -12.41 21.03 9.17
N THR A 302 -12.38 21.22 7.84
CA THR A 302 -11.79 20.24 6.92
C THR A 302 -10.31 20.03 7.23
N SER A 303 -9.54 21.10 7.49
CA SER A 303 -8.11 20.96 7.79
C SER A 303 -7.86 20.07 9.01
N ILE A 304 -8.63 20.24 10.08
CA ILE A 304 -8.41 19.48 11.32
C ILE A 304 -8.97 18.07 11.25
N CYS A 305 -10.06 17.86 10.50
CA CYS A 305 -10.53 16.52 10.20
C CYS A 305 -9.48 15.70 9.47
N ILE A 306 -8.69 16.30 8.56
CA ILE A 306 -7.67 15.58 7.78
C ILE A 306 -6.30 15.54 8.47
N TRP A 307 -5.94 16.57 9.24
CA TRP A 307 -4.64 16.67 9.88
C TRP A 307 -4.38 15.50 10.83
N ASP A 308 -3.29 14.77 10.60
CA ASP A 308 -2.86 13.70 11.49
C ASP A 308 -1.94 14.27 12.56
N THR A 309 -2.31 14.11 13.83
CA THR A 309 -1.53 14.64 14.97
C THR A 309 -0.50 13.64 15.50
N GLY A 310 -0.50 12.39 15.03
CA GLY A 310 0.29 11.27 15.56
C GLY A 310 1.71 11.12 15.00
N TYR A 311 2.40 12.20 14.72
CA TYR A 311 3.66 12.15 13.97
C TYR A 311 4.79 11.40 14.67
N ASN A 312 5.17 10.24 14.15
CA ASN A 312 6.49 9.63 14.35
C ASN A 312 7.55 10.59 13.77
N LEU A 313 8.18 11.43 14.59
CA LEU A 313 9.51 12.01 14.29
C LEU A 313 10.58 10.91 14.14
N VAL A 314 10.20 9.69 14.51
CA VAL A 314 10.87 8.45 14.21
C VAL A 314 10.72 8.12 12.73
N ILE A 315 11.83 8.10 12.01
CA ILE A 315 11.92 7.53 10.68
C ILE A 315 11.60 6.03 10.81
N ASN A 316 10.49 5.61 10.22
CA ASN A 316 10.05 4.22 10.18
C ASN A 316 10.31 3.64 8.77
N THR A 317 10.73 2.38 8.70
CA THR A 317 11.71 1.80 7.76
C THR A 317 11.25 1.46 6.34
N ASP A 318 10.43 2.28 5.69
CA ASP A 318 10.10 2.13 4.26
C ASP A 318 10.99 3.00 3.36
N GLN A 319 12.24 2.57 3.20
CA GLN A 319 13.27 3.27 2.41
C GLN A 319 12.94 3.29 0.91
N PHE A 320 12.25 2.27 0.41
CA PHE A 320 11.87 2.14 -0.99
C PHE A 320 10.73 3.11 -1.37
N HIS A 321 9.53 2.96 -0.79
CA HIS A 321 8.37 3.75 -1.23
C HIS A 321 8.49 5.23 -0.85
N THR A 322 9.20 5.53 0.24
CA THR A 322 9.44 6.93 0.61
C THR A 322 10.41 7.58 -0.37
N GLY A 323 11.47 6.87 -0.79
CA GLY A 323 12.42 7.36 -1.80
C GLY A 323 11.77 7.60 -3.17
N GLU A 324 10.80 6.77 -3.61
CA GLU A 324 10.06 6.98 -4.87
C GLU A 324 9.40 8.37 -5.00
N THR A 325 9.13 9.02 -3.87
CA THR A 325 8.39 10.28 -3.81
C THR A 325 9.18 11.44 -3.23
N ALA A 326 10.06 11.19 -2.25
CA ALA A 326 10.81 12.24 -1.58
C ALA A 326 11.91 12.87 -2.46
N ILE A 327 12.50 12.09 -3.37
CA ILE A 327 13.70 12.54 -4.11
C ILE A 327 13.37 13.36 -5.37
N VAL A 328 12.12 13.34 -5.84
CA VAL A 328 11.75 13.78 -7.19
C VAL A 328 12.12 15.24 -7.48
N TYR A 329 11.86 16.16 -6.54
CA TYR A 329 12.22 17.57 -6.69
C TYR A 329 13.74 17.77 -6.77
N GLN A 330 14.51 17.08 -5.94
CA GLN A 330 15.97 17.13 -5.95
C GLN A 330 16.49 16.68 -7.32
N GLN A 331 16.04 15.53 -7.81
CA GLN A 331 16.50 14.97 -9.09
C GLN A 331 16.18 15.87 -10.30
N ILE A 332 14.94 16.40 -10.38
CA ILE A 332 14.49 17.19 -11.53
C ILE A 332 14.97 18.65 -11.47
N VAL A 333 14.89 19.30 -10.30
CA VAL A 333 15.14 20.74 -10.17
C VAL A 333 16.56 21.04 -9.70
N GLU A 334 17.06 20.31 -8.71
CA GLU A 334 18.36 20.59 -8.09
C GLU A 334 19.51 19.93 -8.88
N LYS A 335 19.31 18.69 -9.35
CA LYS A 335 20.26 17.95 -10.20
C LYS A 335 20.00 18.13 -11.70
N GLY A 336 18.93 18.82 -12.07
CA GLY A 336 18.64 19.22 -13.46
C GLY A 336 18.28 18.07 -14.42
N GLN A 337 17.86 16.91 -13.92
CA GLN A 337 17.48 15.79 -14.78
C GLN A 337 16.20 16.07 -15.57
N LYS A 338 16.18 15.67 -16.84
CA LYS A 338 14.99 15.79 -17.69
C LYS A 338 13.91 14.78 -17.32
N TRP A 339 12.71 15.31 -17.03
CA TRP A 339 11.52 14.52 -16.74
C TRP A 339 11.21 13.51 -17.85
N GLY A 340 11.05 12.25 -17.48
CA GLY A 340 10.61 11.17 -18.38
C GLY A 340 11.68 10.56 -19.28
N SER A 341 12.86 11.18 -19.38
CA SER A 341 13.94 10.72 -20.27
C SER A 341 15.26 10.47 -19.55
N GLU A 342 15.55 11.22 -18.49
CA GLU A 342 16.72 11.02 -17.64
C GLU A 342 16.33 10.59 -16.22
N PHE A 343 15.10 10.90 -15.79
CA PHE A 343 14.52 10.46 -14.53
C PHE A 343 13.00 10.29 -14.66
N VAL A 344 12.48 9.16 -14.18
CA VAL A 344 11.04 8.85 -14.13
C VAL A 344 10.63 8.61 -12.68
N SER A 345 9.71 9.43 -12.16
CA SER A 345 9.04 9.13 -10.89
C SER A 345 7.94 8.10 -11.12
N VAL A 346 7.96 6.99 -10.37
CA VAL A 346 6.89 5.95 -10.37
C VAL A 346 5.53 6.54 -10.03
N LEU A 347 5.53 7.54 -9.15
CA LEU A 347 4.34 8.27 -8.74
C LEU A 347 4.14 9.59 -9.50
N GLN A 348 4.95 9.85 -10.53
CA GLN A 348 4.79 10.95 -11.48
C GLN A 348 4.59 12.30 -10.76
N GLY A 349 3.64 13.14 -11.20
CA GLY A 349 3.42 14.46 -10.63
C GLY A 349 3.03 14.46 -9.15
N LEU A 350 2.51 13.35 -8.59
CA LEU A 350 2.31 13.22 -7.15
C LEU A 350 3.64 13.23 -6.39
N GLY A 351 4.64 12.46 -6.83
CA GLY A 351 5.97 12.46 -6.21
C GLY A 351 6.63 13.84 -6.27
N PHE A 352 6.51 14.52 -7.41
CA PHE A 352 6.97 15.91 -7.55
C PHE A 352 6.23 16.87 -6.60
N SER A 353 4.90 16.77 -6.51
CA SER A 353 4.09 17.66 -5.66
C SER A 353 4.44 17.51 -4.18
N LEU A 354 4.71 16.29 -3.72
CA LEU A 354 5.14 16.01 -2.35
C LEU A 354 6.53 16.58 -2.07
N SER A 355 7.54 16.19 -2.85
CA SER A 355 8.92 16.67 -2.65
C SER A 355 9.06 18.19 -2.81
N TRP A 356 8.33 18.82 -3.74
CA TRP A 356 8.25 20.27 -3.87
C TRP A 356 7.65 20.94 -2.63
N LEU A 357 6.53 20.41 -2.12
CA LEU A 357 5.88 20.94 -0.92
C LEU A 357 6.81 20.81 0.30
N ASN A 358 7.54 19.70 0.42
CA ASN A 358 8.57 19.53 1.45
C ASN A 358 9.62 20.64 1.31
N LYS A 359 10.20 20.82 0.12
CA LYS A 359 11.22 21.85 -0.11
C LYS A 359 10.76 23.25 0.31
N ILE A 360 9.56 23.66 -0.10
CA ILE A 360 9.05 25.00 0.15
C ILE A 360 8.67 25.21 1.63
N VAL A 361 7.95 24.27 2.23
CA VAL A 361 7.37 24.45 3.57
C VAL A 361 8.33 24.00 4.68
N PHE A 362 8.99 22.86 4.51
CA PHE A 362 9.79 22.21 5.56
C PHE A 362 11.30 22.19 5.27
N GLY A 363 11.73 22.72 4.12
CA GLY A 363 13.15 22.85 3.77
C GLY A 363 13.73 21.67 2.99
N GLY A 364 12.93 20.65 2.67
CA GLY A 364 13.35 19.52 1.83
C GLY A 364 14.08 18.42 2.59
N LYS A 365 13.93 18.34 3.91
CA LYS A 365 14.61 17.36 4.76
C LYS A 365 13.78 16.08 4.92
N TYR A 366 14.45 14.94 4.99
CA TYR A 366 13.79 13.64 5.11
C TYR A 366 12.96 13.50 6.38
N SER A 367 13.46 14.01 7.52
CA SER A 367 12.77 13.98 8.82
C SER A 367 11.41 14.69 8.86
N THR A 368 11.09 15.48 7.83
CA THR A 368 9.84 16.24 7.69
C THR A 368 8.92 15.71 6.59
N TYR A 369 9.31 14.61 5.96
CA TYR A 369 8.64 14.12 4.76
C TYR A 369 7.23 13.61 5.07
N THR A 370 7.05 12.88 6.17
CA THR A 370 5.74 12.40 6.60
C THR A 370 4.79 13.60 6.78
N GLN A 371 5.24 14.70 7.43
CA GLN A 371 4.48 15.93 7.67
C GLN A 371 3.98 16.57 6.38
N THR A 372 4.80 16.47 5.35
CA THR A 372 4.46 16.95 4.01
C THR A 372 3.29 16.16 3.42
N GLN A 373 3.21 14.85 3.66
CA GLN A 373 2.10 14.02 3.19
C GLN A 373 0.76 14.45 3.80
N SER A 374 0.68 14.65 5.13
CA SER A 374 -0.57 15.16 5.74
C SER A 374 -0.91 16.56 5.26
N LEU A 375 0.08 17.45 5.06
CA LEU A 375 -0.19 18.80 4.56
C LEU A 375 -0.78 18.77 3.15
N LEU A 376 -0.24 17.94 2.25
CA LEU A 376 -0.78 17.79 0.91
C LEU A 376 -2.23 17.29 0.95
N LEU A 377 -2.53 16.31 1.79
CA LEU A 377 -3.90 15.81 1.99
C LEU A 377 -4.85 16.89 2.50
N VAL A 378 -4.43 17.72 3.46
CA VAL A 378 -5.20 18.86 3.96
C VAL A 378 -5.51 19.85 2.83
N ILE A 379 -4.51 20.24 2.04
CA ILE A 379 -4.68 21.17 0.93
C ILE A 379 -5.71 20.63 -0.07
N MET A 380 -5.55 19.37 -0.46
CA MET A 380 -6.44 18.73 -1.42
C MET A 380 -7.87 18.61 -0.89
N ALA A 381 -8.07 18.26 0.38
CA ALA A 381 -9.40 18.17 0.99
C ALA A 381 -10.08 19.52 1.12
N VAL A 382 -9.34 20.57 1.47
CA VAL A 382 -9.86 21.94 1.49
C VAL A 382 -10.32 22.35 0.10
N ILE A 383 -9.55 22.06 -0.96
CA ILE A 383 -9.97 22.31 -2.36
C ILE A 383 -11.28 21.59 -2.67
N THR A 384 -11.38 20.29 -2.38
CA THR A 384 -12.61 19.50 -2.58
C THR A 384 -13.81 20.07 -1.82
N ALA A 385 -13.62 20.46 -0.55
CA ALA A 385 -14.67 21.05 0.28
C ALA A 385 -15.13 22.42 -0.25
N LEU A 386 -14.22 23.25 -0.76
CA LEU A 386 -14.56 24.53 -1.40
C LEU A 386 -15.32 24.34 -2.72
N LEU A 387 -14.95 23.32 -3.51
CA LEU A 387 -15.68 22.97 -4.72
C LEU A 387 -17.09 22.48 -4.39
N LEU A 388 -17.27 21.62 -3.38
CA LEU A 388 -18.59 21.25 -2.85
C LEU A 388 -19.38 22.46 -2.37
N TYR A 389 -18.73 23.39 -1.67
CA TYR A 389 -19.35 24.65 -1.23
C TYR A 389 -19.89 25.46 -2.40
N SER A 390 -19.31 25.36 -3.60
CA SER A 390 -19.82 26.07 -4.77
C SER A 390 -21.05 25.41 -5.42
N ILE A 391 -21.33 24.14 -5.13
CA ILE A 391 -22.35 23.31 -5.79
C ILE A 391 -23.57 23.07 -4.88
N ILE A 392 -23.34 22.74 -3.62
CA ILE A 392 -24.39 22.36 -2.67
C ILE A 392 -25.12 23.61 -2.16
N GLU A 393 -26.44 23.66 -2.22
CA GLU A 393 -27.23 24.79 -1.68
C GLU A 393 -27.25 24.74 -0.14
N HIS A 394 -27.47 23.55 0.42
CA HIS A 394 -27.54 23.30 1.87
C HIS A 394 -26.13 23.10 2.45
N LYS A 395 -25.42 24.22 2.71
CA LYS A 395 -23.98 24.21 3.07
C LYS A 395 -23.62 23.33 4.26
N PHE A 396 -24.52 23.15 5.24
CA PHE A 396 -24.27 22.32 6.41
C PHE A 396 -23.93 20.86 6.07
N LEU A 397 -24.37 20.34 4.91
CA LEU A 397 -24.04 18.97 4.47
C LEU A 397 -22.53 18.75 4.31
N ILE A 398 -21.75 19.81 4.10
CA ILE A 398 -20.28 19.72 4.01
C ILE A 398 -19.67 19.26 5.34
N LEU A 399 -20.31 19.55 6.49
CA LEU A 399 -19.87 19.08 7.80
C LEU A 399 -20.02 17.56 7.96
N LEU A 400 -20.94 16.94 7.21
CA LEU A 400 -21.11 15.48 7.19
C LEU A 400 -20.13 14.79 6.24
N ILE A 401 -19.74 15.49 5.16
CA ILE A 401 -18.86 14.95 4.13
C ILE A 401 -17.38 15.13 4.49
N ALA A 402 -17.00 16.24 5.13
CA ALA A 402 -15.59 16.50 5.46
C ALA A 402 -14.92 15.39 6.31
N PRO A 403 -15.56 14.81 7.34
CA PRO A 403 -14.95 13.75 8.15
C PRO A 403 -14.71 12.43 7.40
N ILE A 404 -15.35 12.21 6.25
CA ILE A 404 -15.15 11.01 5.42
C ILE A 404 -14.16 11.26 4.26
N MET A 405 -13.72 12.51 4.04
CA MET A 405 -12.68 12.82 3.05
C MET A 405 -11.29 12.21 3.34
N PRO A 406 -10.89 11.85 4.58
CA PRO A 406 -9.66 11.07 4.79
C PRO A 406 -9.65 9.78 4.01
N LEU A 407 -10.78 9.21 3.57
CA LEU A 407 -10.82 8.01 2.74
C LEU A 407 -10.16 8.17 1.37
N PHE A 408 -9.94 9.41 0.94
CA PHE A 408 -9.14 9.71 -0.23
C PHE A 408 -7.63 9.58 0.04
N TYR A 409 -7.23 9.03 1.21
CA TYR A 409 -5.84 8.82 1.69
C TYR A 409 -4.93 8.13 0.68
N MET A 410 -5.49 7.36 -0.26
CA MET A 410 -4.72 6.93 -1.41
C MET A 410 -4.41 8.17 -2.27
N ASN A 411 -3.25 8.79 -2.03
CA ASN A 411 -2.77 10.02 -2.66
C ASN A 411 -2.96 10.06 -4.20
N ARG A 412 -3.04 8.89 -4.86
CA ARG A 412 -3.29 8.70 -6.30
C ARG A 412 -4.71 9.07 -6.75
N ILE A 413 -5.75 8.86 -5.94
CA ILE A 413 -7.17 8.99 -6.36
C ILE A 413 -7.83 10.30 -5.93
N PHE A 414 -7.14 11.10 -5.12
CA PHE A 414 -7.71 12.29 -4.49
C PHE A 414 -8.26 13.29 -5.52
N LEU A 415 -7.50 13.55 -6.60
CA LEU A 415 -7.88 14.53 -7.62
C LEU A 415 -9.16 14.14 -8.39
N ILE A 416 -9.57 12.87 -8.39
CA ILE A 416 -10.80 12.43 -9.06
C ILE A 416 -12.00 13.21 -8.53
N ALA A 417 -12.17 13.28 -7.21
CA ALA A 417 -13.29 14.00 -6.60
C ALA A 417 -13.26 15.49 -6.95
N ALA A 418 -12.08 16.14 -6.87
CA ALA A 418 -11.93 17.56 -7.19
C ALA A 418 -12.25 17.85 -8.67
N VAL A 419 -11.75 17.04 -9.62
CA VAL A 419 -12.02 17.20 -11.06
C VAL A 419 -13.52 17.08 -11.36
N PHE A 420 -14.17 16.04 -10.82
CA PHE A 420 -15.61 15.86 -11.00
C PHE A 420 -16.40 17.07 -10.48
N LEU A 421 -16.10 17.56 -9.28
CA LEU A 421 -16.80 18.72 -8.72
C LEU A 421 -16.56 20.00 -9.51
N LEU A 422 -15.32 20.25 -9.95
CA LEU A 422 -15.02 21.44 -10.75
C LEU A 422 -15.85 21.45 -12.04
N LEU A 423 -15.89 20.33 -12.77
CA LEU A 423 -16.64 20.22 -14.02
C LEU A 423 -18.15 20.09 -13.82
N LEU A 424 -18.59 19.70 -12.62
CA LEU A 424 -20.00 19.69 -12.18
C LEU A 424 -20.53 21.09 -11.84
N ASN A 425 -19.66 22.09 -11.69
CA ASN A 425 -20.06 23.42 -11.25
C ASN A 425 -21.02 24.10 -12.24
N PRO A 426 -22.24 24.48 -11.81
CA PRO A 426 -23.24 25.05 -12.70
C PRO A 426 -22.81 26.39 -13.31
N ARG A 427 -21.91 27.14 -12.66
CA ARG A 427 -21.36 28.40 -13.19
C ARG A 427 -20.37 28.17 -14.33
N ILE A 428 -19.76 26.99 -14.39
CA ILE A 428 -18.81 26.61 -15.44
C ILE A 428 -19.58 26.00 -16.61
N ILE A 429 -20.52 25.09 -16.35
CA ILE A 429 -21.36 24.42 -17.36
C ILE A 429 -22.09 25.40 -18.27
N LYS A 430 -22.54 26.55 -17.73
CA LYS A 430 -23.24 27.60 -18.49
C LYS A 430 -22.47 28.15 -19.68
N ASN A 431 -21.15 28.03 -19.72
CA ASN A 431 -20.33 28.57 -20.79
C ASN A 431 -19.46 27.46 -21.39
N PRO A 432 -19.75 26.99 -22.62
CA PRO A 432 -19.02 25.89 -23.25
C PRO A 432 -17.52 26.13 -23.40
N PHE A 433 -17.07 27.36 -23.71
CA PHE A 433 -15.64 27.68 -23.80
C PHE A 433 -14.97 27.59 -22.43
N LYS A 434 -15.59 28.21 -21.42
CA LYS A 434 -15.09 28.18 -20.04
C LYS A 434 -15.00 26.74 -19.54
N TRP A 435 -16.06 25.96 -19.74
CA TRP A 435 -16.08 24.54 -19.38
C TRP A 435 -14.98 23.75 -20.11
N SER A 436 -14.81 23.96 -21.42
CA SER A 436 -13.78 23.28 -22.21
C SER A 436 -12.36 23.64 -21.75
N TYR A 437 -12.09 24.90 -21.39
CA TYR A 437 -10.80 25.29 -20.80
C TYR A 437 -10.54 24.60 -19.46
N TYR A 438 -11.52 24.56 -18.57
CA TYR A 438 -11.35 23.82 -17.31
C TYR A 438 -11.17 22.32 -17.55
N TYR A 439 -11.89 21.75 -18.51
CA TYR A 439 -11.72 20.35 -18.88
C TYR A 439 -10.30 20.07 -19.37
N ILE A 440 -9.79 20.84 -20.35
CA ILE A 440 -8.43 20.70 -20.87
C ILE A 440 -7.39 20.88 -19.75
N LEU A 441 -7.57 21.89 -18.89
CA LEU A 441 -6.68 22.12 -17.75
C LEU A 441 -6.69 20.91 -16.80
N THR A 442 -7.86 20.37 -16.47
CA THR A 442 -7.97 19.18 -15.62
C THR A 442 -7.35 17.94 -16.28
N CYS A 443 -7.44 17.79 -17.61
CA CYS A 443 -6.76 16.71 -18.32
C CYS A 443 -5.25 16.81 -18.15
N ILE A 444 -4.65 18.00 -18.39
CA ILE A 444 -3.21 18.21 -18.27
C ILE A 444 -2.74 17.93 -16.84
N VAL A 445 -3.39 18.56 -15.85
CA VAL A 445 -3.01 18.42 -14.44
C VAL A 445 -3.17 16.98 -13.96
N HIS A 446 -4.29 16.33 -14.29
CA HIS A 446 -4.58 15.00 -13.76
C HIS A 446 -3.76 13.91 -14.44
N VAL A 447 -3.51 14.01 -15.76
CA VAL A 447 -2.60 13.09 -16.49
C VAL A 447 -1.16 13.24 -16.01
N TRP A 448 -0.69 14.48 -15.77
CA TRP A 448 0.65 14.69 -15.19
C TRP A 448 0.74 14.15 -13.75
N TYR A 449 -0.27 14.44 -12.92
CA TYR A 449 -0.29 14.01 -11.53
C TYR A 449 -0.25 12.49 -11.40
N GLN A 450 -1.06 11.80 -12.21
CA GLN A 450 -1.09 10.35 -12.26
C GLN A 450 -1.68 9.85 -13.60
N PRO A 451 -0.86 9.42 -14.58
CA PRO A 451 -1.31 9.07 -15.93
C PRO A 451 -2.46 8.06 -16.00
N THR A 452 -2.44 7.02 -15.16
CA THR A 452 -3.42 5.92 -15.24
C THR A 452 -4.82 6.37 -14.84
N TYR A 453 -4.93 7.05 -13.71
CA TYR A 453 -6.20 7.59 -13.20
C TYR A 453 -6.59 8.87 -13.96
N GLY A 454 -5.59 9.68 -14.28
CA GLY A 454 -5.65 10.89 -15.10
C GLY A 454 -6.29 10.69 -16.45
N GLY A 455 -5.72 9.78 -17.25
CA GLY A 455 -6.16 9.46 -18.59
C GLY A 455 -7.56 8.87 -18.62
N ALA A 456 -7.89 7.96 -17.68
CA ALA A 456 -9.21 7.38 -17.59
C ALA A 456 -10.30 8.41 -17.26
N VAL A 457 -10.04 9.32 -16.32
CA VAL A 457 -10.96 10.43 -16.03
C VAL A 457 -11.03 11.40 -17.20
N ALA A 458 -9.92 11.75 -17.84
CA ALA A 458 -9.94 12.63 -19.02
C ALA A 458 -10.83 12.05 -20.15
N ALA A 459 -10.66 10.77 -20.47
CA ALA A 459 -11.44 10.08 -21.50
C ALA A 459 -12.93 9.93 -21.13
N SER A 460 -13.26 9.76 -19.84
CA SER A 460 -14.65 9.56 -19.41
C SER A 460 -15.55 10.78 -19.61
N PHE A 461 -14.97 11.98 -19.75
CA PHE A 461 -15.70 13.22 -20.00
C PHE A 461 -15.94 13.53 -21.48
N ILE A 462 -15.41 12.73 -22.41
CA ILE A 462 -15.65 12.89 -23.87
C ILE A 462 -17.15 12.97 -24.20
N PRO A 463 -18.04 12.10 -23.66
CA PRO A 463 -19.49 12.22 -23.91
C PRO A 463 -20.09 13.55 -23.43
N VAL A 464 -19.56 14.13 -22.35
CA VAL A 464 -20.01 15.41 -21.80
C VAL A 464 -19.56 16.57 -22.69
N VAL A 465 -18.32 16.54 -23.17
CA VAL A 465 -17.81 17.50 -24.16
C VAL A 465 -18.73 17.49 -25.39
N ILE A 466 -18.99 16.31 -25.96
CA ILE A 466 -19.86 16.15 -27.13
C ILE A 466 -21.26 16.72 -26.84
N LEU A 467 -21.84 16.42 -25.68
CA LEU A 467 -23.18 16.91 -25.31
C LEU A 467 -23.22 18.44 -25.18
N ILE A 468 -22.24 19.05 -24.51
CA ILE A 468 -22.15 20.50 -24.32
C ILE A 468 -22.01 21.20 -25.68
N TRP A 469 -21.10 20.71 -26.53
CA TRP A 469 -20.85 21.30 -27.84
C TRP A 469 -22.02 21.08 -28.82
N TYR A 470 -22.67 19.91 -28.79
CA TYR A 470 -23.89 19.65 -29.56
C TYR A 470 -25.03 20.62 -29.20
N LYS A 471 -25.22 20.88 -27.91
CA LYS A 471 -26.24 21.85 -27.46
C LYS A 471 -25.88 23.28 -27.85
N ALA A 472 -24.62 23.67 -27.70
CA ALA A 472 -24.13 24.98 -28.12
C ALA A 472 -24.28 25.20 -29.64
N PHE A 473 -24.13 24.14 -30.44
CA PHE A 473 -24.42 24.15 -31.87
C PHE A 473 -25.92 24.30 -32.14
N LYS A 474 -26.76 23.47 -31.51
CA LYS A 474 -28.22 23.49 -31.73
C LYS A 474 -28.86 24.84 -31.37
N ASN A 475 -28.36 25.52 -30.33
CA ASN A 475 -28.91 26.79 -29.88
C ASN A 475 -28.38 28.01 -30.68
N ASN A 476 -27.52 27.81 -31.70
CA ASN A 476 -26.87 28.87 -32.49
C ASN A 476 -26.05 29.90 -31.69
N ASP A 477 -25.78 29.64 -30.40
CA ASP A 477 -25.04 30.58 -29.54
C ASP A 477 -23.56 30.71 -29.94
N LEU A 478 -22.96 29.62 -30.45
CA LEU A 478 -21.51 29.43 -30.49
C LEU A 478 -20.94 29.25 -31.90
N PHE A 479 -21.73 28.68 -32.79
CA PHE A 479 -21.36 28.35 -34.17
C PHE A 479 -22.05 29.21 -35.22
N ASP A 480 -22.69 30.32 -34.80
CA ASP A 480 -23.08 31.36 -35.74
C ASP A 480 -21.84 32.03 -36.33
N ILE A 481 -21.33 31.42 -37.40
CA ILE A 481 -20.18 31.88 -38.18
C ILE A 481 -20.47 33.18 -38.92
N HIS A 482 -21.72 33.65 -38.99
CA HIS A 482 -22.01 34.96 -39.56
C HIS A 482 -21.61 36.08 -38.59
N ASN A 483 -21.71 35.84 -37.28
CA ASN A 483 -21.28 36.78 -36.25
C ASN A 483 -19.74 36.85 -36.13
N LYS A 484 -19.14 37.99 -36.50
CA LYS A 484 -17.69 38.23 -36.46
C LYS A 484 -17.08 38.02 -35.07
N LYS A 485 -17.80 38.35 -33.99
CA LYS A 485 -17.35 38.17 -32.60
C LYS A 485 -17.28 36.71 -32.21
N ASN A 486 -18.24 35.90 -32.64
CA ASN A 486 -18.26 34.46 -32.38
C ASN A 486 -17.18 33.73 -33.19
N ARG A 487 -16.97 34.12 -34.47
CA ARG A 487 -15.83 33.63 -35.28
C ARG A 487 -14.49 33.88 -34.61
N PHE A 488 -14.23 35.10 -34.15
CA PHE A 488 -12.97 35.43 -33.49
C PHE A 488 -12.78 34.64 -32.20
N LYS A 489 -13.82 34.51 -31.36
CA LYS A 489 -13.77 33.70 -30.13
C LYS A 489 -13.48 32.23 -30.43
N LEU A 490 -14.15 31.66 -31.42
CA LEU A 490 -13.94 30.26 -31.82
C LEU A 490 -12.54 30.05 -32.39
N ALA A 491 -12.06 30.94 -33.25
CA ALA A 491 -10.70 30.88 -33.79
C ALA A 491 -9.64 31.04 -32.70
N ALA A 492 -9.81 32.01 -31.78
CA ALA A 492 -8.92 32.20 -30.65
C ALA A 492 -8.91 30.99 -29.71
N PHE A 493 -10.09 30.41 -29.45
CA PHE A 493 -10.20 29.17 -28.68
C PHE A 493 -9.45 28.04 -29.37
N LEU A 494 -9.73 27.74 -30.64
CA LEU A 494 -9.06 26.67 -31.38
C LEU A 494 -7.54 26.87 -31.44
N LEU A 495 -7.08 28.09 -31.72
CA LEU A 495 -5.66 28.43 -31.71
C LEU A 495 -5.04 28.19 -30.33
N SER A 496 -5.71 28.62 -29.25
CA SER A 496 -5.20 28.38 -27.89
C SER A 496 -5.15 26.89 -27.55
N VAL A 497 -6.13 26.09 -27.98
CA VAL A 497 -6.14 24.63 -27.77
C VAL A 497 -5.03 23.97 -28.56
N ILE A 498 -4.76 24.41 -29.79
CA ILE A 498 -3.63 23.92 -30.59
C ILE A 498 -2.31 24.24 -29.90
N ILE A 499 -2.11 25.50 -29.45
CA ILE A 499 -0.89 25.91 -28.74
C ILE A 499 -0.70 25.09 -27.47
N ILE A 500 -1.74 24.97 -26.65
CA ILE A 500 -1.70 24.15 -25.43
C ILE A 500 -1.38 22.69 -25.78
N GLY A 501 -2.04 22.14 -26.79
CA GLY A 501 -1.83 20.78 -27.25
C GLY A 501 -0.38 20.53 -27.65
N VAL A 502 0.21 21.41 -28.47
CA VAL A 502 1.61 21.34 -28.90
C VAL A 502 2.56 21.42 -27.70
N CYS A 503 2.34 22.34 -26.77
CA CYS A 503 3.16 22.46 -25.55
C CYS A 503 3.07 21.23 -24.64
N CYS A 504 1.96 20.49 -24.69
CA CYS A 504 1.74 19.29 -23.88
C CYS A 504 2.16 17.97 -24.56
N ILE A 505 2.61 17.98 -25.83
CA ILE A 505 3.04 16.76 -26.53
C ILE A 505 4.10 15.98 -25.73
N PRO A 506 5.18 16.59 -25.20
CA PRO A 506 6.20 15.84 -24.47
C PRO A 506 5.65 15.13 -23.23
N LEU A 507 4.77 15.82 -22.49
CA LEU A 507 4.11 15.27 -21.31
C LEU A 507 3.23 14.07 -21.68
N LEU A 508 2.40 14.20 -22.72
CA LEU A 508 1.51 13.13 -23.17
C LEU A 508 2.29 11.93 -23.72
N TYR A 509 3.36 12.18 -24.47
CA TYR A 509 4.26 11.15 -24.94
C TYR A 509 4.86 10.36 -23.77
N ASN A 510 5.43 11.03 -22.78
CA ASN A 510 6.01 10.39 -21.60
C ASN A 510 4.96 9.61 -20.79
N ALA A 511 3.73 10.14 -20.67
CA ALA A 511 2.64 9.46 -19.99
C ALA A 511 2.21 8.17 -20.73
N ILE A 512 2.05 8.21 -22.06
CA ILE A 512 1.71 7.04 -22.88
C ILE A 512 2.83 6.02 -22.84
N HIS A 513 4.07 6.48 -22.96
CA HIS A 513 5.26 5.65 -22.87
C HIS A 513 5.33 4.92 -21.53
N PHE A 514 5.17 5.65 -20.43
CA PHE A 514 5.12 5.08 -19.08
C PHE A 514 4.01 4.04 -18.93
N LEU A 515 2.79 4.32 -19.41
CA LEU A 515 1.65 3.39 -19.34
C LEU A 515 1.88 2.13 -20.17
N LYS A 516 2.52 2.25 -21.34
CA LYS A 516 2.86 1.11 -22.18
C LYS A 516 3.94 0.25 -21.52
N ALA A 517 4.95 0.87 -20.93
CA ALA A 517 6.06 0.19 -20.26
C ALA A 517 5.63 -0.49 -18.93
N ASN A 518 4.73 0.14 -18.17
CA ASN A 518 4.21 -0.36 -16.87
C ASN A 518 2.91 -1.17 -17.02
N GLY A 519 2.69 -1.78 -18.18
CA GLY A 519 1.45 -2.48 -18.55
C GLY A 519 1.31 -3.89 -17.97
N TYR A 520 0.91 -4.84 -18.83
CA TYR A 520 0.55 -6.22 -18.47
C TYR A 520 1.60 -6.94 -17.60
N GLU A 521 2.88 -6.82 -17.93
CA GLU A 521 3.94 -7.52 -17.20
C GLU A 521 4.14 -7.01 -15.76
N THR A 522 3.81 -5.74 -15.48
CA THR A 522 3.78 -5.24 -14.09
C THR A 522 2.62 -5.85 -13.30
N MET A 523 1.49 -6.16 -13.95
CA MET A 523 0.41 -6.91 -13.29
C MET A 523 0.84 -8.33 -12.95
N ILE A 524 1.65 -8.94 -13.80
CA ILE A 524 2.21 -10.26 -13.57
C ILE A 524 3.23 -10.25 -12.41
N GLY A 525 4.21 -9.34 -12.43
CA GLY A 525 5.22 -9.28 -11.37
C GLY A 525 4.67 -8.80 -10.02
N ASN A 526 3.79 -7.81 -10.03
CA ASN A 526 3.35 -7.12 -8.81
C ASN A 526 1.89 -7.36 -8.45
N GLY A 527 1.16 -8.23 -9.16
CA GLY A 527 -0.27 -8.40 -8.97
C GLY A 527 -0.66 -9.07 -7.65
N VAL A 528 -1.92 -8.90 -7.25
CA VAL A 528 -2.53 -9.65 -6.13
C VAL A 528 -3.93 -10.07 -6.57
N SER A 529 -4.21 -11.38 -6.55
CA SER A 529 -5.48 -11.98 -6.99
C SER A 529 -6.58 -11.93 -5.92
N VAL A 530 -7.85 -12.08 -6.33
CA VAL A 530 -8.97 -12.23 -5.39
C VAL A 530 -8.75 -13.46 -4.48
N TYR A 531 -8.25 -14.55 -5.06
CA TYR A 531 -7.97 -15.79 -4.33
C TYR A 531 -7.00 -15.53 -3.16
N GLN A 532 -5.88 -14.87 -3.43
CA GLN A 532 -4.92 -14.47 -2.38
C GLN A 532 -5.56 -13.54 -1.35
N THR A 533 -6.39 -12.56 -1.76
CA THR A 533 -7.05 -11.67 -0.81
C THR A 533 -7.94 -12.42 0.21
N LEU A 534 -8.56 -13.52 -0.21
CA LEU A 534 -9.45 -14.32 0.63
C LEU A 534 -8.71 -15.18 1.66
N THR A 535 -7.41 -15.41 1.51
CA THR A 535 -6.61 -16.19 2.47
C THR A 535 -6.08 -15.35 3.63
N TYR A 536 -6.13 -14.01 3.55
CA TYR A 536 -5.71 -13.14 4.65
C TYR A 536 -6.77 -13.04 5.75
N GLU A 537 -6.31 -12.88 7.01
CA GLU A 537 -7.22 -12.65 8.13
C GLU A 537 -8.04 -11.36 7.93
N PRO A 538 -9.37 -11.42 8.11
CA PRO A 538 -10.20 -10.24 8.04
C PRO A 538 -9.93 -9.32 9.25
N ASN A 539 -10.02 -8.01 9.05
CA ASN A 539 -10.27 -7.07 10.13
C ASN A 539 -11.48 -7.51 10.97
N TYR A 540 -11.25 -7.88 12.23
CA TYR A 540 -12.30 -8.28 13.17
C TYR A 540 -13.19 -7.07 13.49
N LEU A 541 -14.43 -7.09 13.00
CA LEU A 541 -15.42 -6.03 13.25
C LEU A 541 -16.50 -6.52 14.18
N THR A 542 -17.00 -7.72 13.90
CA THR A 542 -18.12 -8.31 14.64
C THR A 542 -17.67 -9.39 15.60
N GLY A 543 -16.39 -9.77 15.53
CA GLY A 543 -15.86 -10.95 16.22
C GLY A 543 -16.21 -12.27 15.52
N PHE A 544 -16.99 -12.24 14.43
CA PHE A 544 -17.34 -13.41 13.64
C PHE A 544 -16.60 -13.40 12.29
N LYS A 545 -15.53 -14.19 12.19
CA LYS A 545 -14.63 -14.25 11.01
C LYS A 545 -15.37 -14.36 9.68
N PHE A 546 -16.35 -15.27 9.58
CA PHE A 546 -17.14 -15.46 8.35
C PHE A 546 -17.91 -14.20 7.94
N LEU A 547 -18.56 -13.52 8.90
CA LEU A 547 -19.31 -12.30 8.65
C LEU A 547 -18.37 -11.16 8.25
N ASP A 548 -17.20 -11.08 8.89
CA ASP A 548 -16.19 -10.05 8.62
C ASP A 548 -15.57 -10.22 7.22
N ILE A 549 -15.38 -11.46 6.74
CA ILE A 549 -14.98 -11.76 5.35
C ILE A 549 -16.06 -11.29 4.37
N ILE A 550 -17.33 -11.61 4.61
CA ILE A 550 -18.44 -11.19 3.74
C ILE A 550 -18.54 -9.66 3.68
N ILE A 551 -18.48 -9.00 4.83
CA ILE A 551 -18.53 -7.54 4.92
C ILE A 551 -17.37 -6.92 4.15
N GLN A 552 -16.16 -7.45 4.30
CA GLN A 552 -15.00 -7.01 3.53
C GLN A 552 -15.17 -7.19 2.04
N PHE A 553 -15.66 -8.35 1.61
CA PHE A 553 -15.87 -8.63 0.20
C PHE A 553 -16.90 -7.66 -0.40
N ILE A 554 -18.02 -7.44 0.29
CA ILE A 554 -19.07 -6.49 -0.15
C ILE A 554 -18.52 -5.06 -0.25
N PHE A 555 -17.76 -4.60 0.74
CA PHE A 555 -17.24 -3.23 0.72
C PHE A 555 -16.09 -3.03 -0.27
N LYS A 556 -15.20 -4.02 -0.46
CA LYS A 556 -14.09 -3.94 -1.42
C LYS A 556 -14.55 -4.09 -2.88
N PHE A 557 -15.44 -5.03 -3.17
CA PHE A 557 -15.83 -5.40 -4.54
C PHE A 557 -17.26 -4.97 -4.90
N GLY A 558 -18.19 -5.10 -3.95
CA GLY A 558 -19.61 -4.82 -4.17
C GLY A 558 -19.94 -3.33 -4.25
N SER A 559 -19.18 -2.45 -3.60
CA SER A 559 -19.43 -1.00 -3.59
C SER A 559 -19.33 -0.36 -4.98
N GLY A 560 -18.34 -0.76 -5.80
CA GLY A 560 -18.19 -0.30 -7.18
C GLY A 560 -19.35 -0.77 -8.08
N LEU A 561 -19.76 -2.03 -7.94
CA LEU A 561 -20.94 -2.57 -8.65
C LEU A 561 -22.23 -1.87 -8.22
N ALA A 562 -22.39 -1.60 -6.92
CA ALA A 562 -23.53 -0.87 -6.39
C ALA A 562 -23.59 0.57 -6.94
N ALA A 563 -22.45 1.27 -7.00
CA ALA A 563 -22.35 2.59 -7.63
C ALA A 563 -22.81 2.55 -9.09
N PHE A 564 -22.28 1.59 -9.87
CA PHE A 564 -22.68 1.38 -11.27
C PHE A 564 -24.19 1.18 -11.43
N ILE A 565 -24.78 0.28 -10.64
CA ILE A 565 -26.22 -0.03 -10.69
C ILE A 565 -27.06 1.22 -10.37
N ILE A 566 -26.69 1.95 -9.31
CA ILE A 566 -27.40 3.17 -8.90
C ILE A 566 -27.26 4.25 -9.97
N MET A 567 -26.07 4.45 -10.53
CA MET A 567 -25.83 5.43 -11.60
C MET A 567 -26.62 5.09 -12.86
N LEU A 568 -26.68 3.81 -13.27
CA LEU A 568 -27.48 3.37 -14.42
C LEU A 568 -28.98 3.57 -14.17
N TYR A 569 -29.46 3.22 -12.97
CA TYR A 569 -30.85 3.47 -12.55
C TYR A 569 -31.18 4.96 -12.61
N MET A 570 -30.35 5.81 -12.00
CA MET A 570 -30.55 7.25 -11.97
C MET A 570 -30.50 7.86 -13.38
N PHE A 571 -29.56 7.40 -14.22
CA PHE A 571 -29.42 7.84 -15.60
C PHE A 571 -30.70 7.56 -16.40
N THR A 572 -31.10 6.29 -16.42
CA THR A 572 -32.23 5.82 -17.23
C THR A 572 -33.58 6.28 -16.71
N ARG A 573 -33.73 6.56 -15.40
CA ARG A 573 -34.99 7.02 -14.81
C ARG A 573 -35.14 8.53 -14.79
N TYR A 574 -34.12 9.25 -14.35
CA TYR A 574 -34.20 10.68 -14.03
C TYR A 574 -33.38 11.54 -14.99
N VAL A 575 -32.10 11.22 -15.24
CA VAL A 575 -31.19 12.10 -16.00
C VAL A 575 -31.66 12.30 -17.44
N VAL A 576 -31.94 11.22 -18.18
CA VAL A 576 -32.32 11.30 -19.61
C VAL A 576 -33.64 12.04 -19.86
N ARG A 577 -34.45 12.24 -18.82
CA ARG A 577 -35.73 12.96 -18.89
C ARG A 577 -35.61 14.43 -18.47
N GLN A 578 -34.43 14.87 -18.08
CA GLN A 578 -34.26 16.21 -17.53
C GLN A 578 -34.35 17.28 -18.61
N LYS A 579 -35.20 18.28 -18.38
CA LYS A 579 -35.39 19.43 -19.28
C LYS A 579 -34.38 20.55 -19.01
N ASP A 580 -34.01 20.78 -17.75
CA ASP A 580 -32.98 21.75 -17.39
C ASP A 580 -31.61 21.27 -17.92
N GLU A 581 -30.97 22.09 -18.74
CA GLU A 581 -29.75 21.70 -19.43
C GLU A 581 -28.57 21.50 -18.49
N ILE A 582 -28.44 22.35 -17.47
CA ILE A 582 -27.35 22.29 -16.50
C ILE A 582 -27.51 21.01 -15.69
N LYS A 583 -28.72 20.76 -15.18
CA LYS A 583 -29.01 19.56 -14.40
C LYS A 583 -28.86 18.28 -15.22
N LEU A 584 -29.23 18.30 -16.51
CA LEU A 584 -28.95 17.19 -17.44
C LEU A 584 -27.44 16.92 -17.54
N ILE A 585 -26.63 17.95 -17.80
CA ILE A 585 -25.17 17.81 -17.90
C ILE A 585 -24.58 17.31 -16.59
N GLN A 586 -25.01 17.85 -15.45
CA GLN A 586 -24.61 17.38 -14.12
C GLN A 586 -24.95 15.91 -13.91
N GLY A 587 -26.14 15.48 -14.30
CA GLY A 587 -26.55 14.08 -14.26
C GLY A 587 -25.70 13.19 -15.15
N VAL A 588 -25.36 13.62 -16.37
CA VAL A 588 -24.50 12.86 -17.29
C VAL A 588 -23.08 12.73 -16.73
N ILE A 589 -22.52 13.80 -16.14
CA ILE A 589 -21.22 13.75 -15.45
C ILE A 589 -21.25 12.69 -14.33
N LEU A 590 -22.24 12.76 -13.44
CA LEU A 590 -22.34 11.89 -12.25
C LEU A 590 -22.84 10.47 -12.54
N THR A 591 -23.22 10.17 -13.79
CA THR A 591 -23.65 8.82 -14.18
C THR A 591 -22.76 8.26 -15.27
N VAL A 592 -22.83 8.80 -16.49
CA VAL A 592 -22.09 8.30 -17.65
C VAL A 592 -20.58 8.48 -17.46
N SER A 593 -20.11 9.70 -17.17
CA SER A 593 -18.66 9.93 -17.01
C SER A 593 -18.10 9.26 -15.76
N ALA A 594 -18.86 9.23 -14.66
CA ALA A 594 -18.46 8.50 -13.46
C ALA A 594 -18.32 6.99 -13.72
N THR A 595 -19.31 6.39 -14.39
CA THR A 595 -19.28 4.97 -14.78
C THR A 595 -18.12 4.65 -15.72
N LEU A 596 -17.93 5.47 -16.76
CA LEU A 596 -16.83 5.28 -17.71
C LEU A 596 -15.46 5.44 -17.03
N ALA A 597 -15.30 6.41 -16.13
CA ALA A 597 -14.05 6.60 -15.39
C ALA A 597 -13.71 5.35 -14.58
N TYR A 598 -14.66 4.83 -13.80
CA TYR A 598 -14.46 3.62 -13.01
C TYR A 598 -14.07 2.42 -13.88
N PHE A 599 -14.73 2.24 -15.03
CA PHE A 599 -14.44 1.12 -15.93
C PHE A 599 -13.12 1.23 -16.68
N LEU A 600 -12.76 2.42 -17.16
CA LEU A 600 -11.46 2.66 -17.79
C LEU A 600 -10.30 2.47 -16.81
N MET A 601 -10.56 2.64 -15.51
CA MET A 601 -9.57 2.40 -14.45
C MET A 601 -9.48 0.95 -13.99
N LEU A 602 -10.44 0.07 -14.35
CA LEU A 602 -10.48 -1.32 -13.90
C LEU A 602 -9.14 -2.06 -14.06
N PRO A 603 -8.46 -2.02 -15.23
CA PRO A 603 -7.17 -2.69 -15.41
C PRO A 603 -6.17 -2.34 -14.31
N SER A 604 -6.08 -1.06 -13.94
CA SER A 604 -5.13 -0.56 -12.94
C SER A 604 -5.51 -0.90 -11.50
N ILE A 605 -6.80 -0.80 -11.16
CA ILE A 605 -7.26 -1.02 -9.77
C ILE A 605 -7.44 -2.51 -9.45
N PHE A 606 -7.64 -3.37 -10.45
CA PHE A 606 -7.72 -4.84 -10.28
C PHE A 606 -6.36 -5.53 -10.36
N THR A 607 -5.33 -4.84 -10.88
CA THR A 607 -3.96 -5.37 -10.93
C THR A 607 -3.52 -5.85 -9.54
N ARG A 608 -3.77 -5.04 -8.50
CA ARG A 608 -3.47 -5.38 -7.11
C ARG A 608 -4.70 -5.28 -6.22
N ILE A 609 -5.07 -6.41 -5.63
CA ILE A 609 -6.14 -6.54 -4.66
C ILE A 609 -5.52 -6.80 -3.27
N ASP A 610 -4.82 -5.79 -2.76
CA ASP A 610 -4.05 -5.88 -1.52
C ASP A 610 -4.95 -6.25 -0.29
N PRO A 611 -4.37 -6.85 0.77
CA PRO A 611 -5.04 -6.99 2.06
C PRO A 611 -5.55 -5.63 2.58
N GLY A 612 -6.60 -5.63 3.42
CA GLY A 612 -7.19 -4.37 3.91
C GLY A 612 -7.87 -3.54 2.80
N ILE A 613 -7.74 -2.20 2.81
CA ILE A 613 -8.38 -1.32 1.83
C ILE A 613 -7.61 -1.38 0.50
N SER A 614 -7.95 -2.36 -0.34
CA SER A 614 -7.36 -2.51 -1.67
C SER A 614 -7.66 -1.31 -2.59
N ARG A 615 -6.88 -1.16 -3.67
CA ARG A 615 -7.06 -0.09 -4.68
C ARG A 615 -8.48 -0.04 -5.25
N ILE A 616 -9.08 -1.20 -5.49
CA ILE A 616 -10.48 -1.32 -5.92
C ILE A 616 -11.44 -0.78 -4.87
N GLY A 617 -11.22 -1.11 -3.58
CA GLY A 617 -12.02 -0.60 -2.47
C GLY A 617 -11.94 0.93 -2.40
N GLY A 618 -10.72 1.47 -2.26
CA GLY A 618 -10.47 2.92 -2.18
C GLY A 618 -11.10 3.70 -3.34
N THR A 619 -10.92 3.21 -4.56
CA THR A 619 -11.51 3.80 -5.76
C THR A 619 -13.04 3.72 -5.74
N SER A 620 -13.61 2.55 -5.44
CA SER A 620 -15.06 2.34 -5.41
C SER A 620 -15.76 3.25 -4.41
N PHE A 621 -15.11 3.63 -3.30
CA PHE A 621 -15.68 4.57 -2.34
C PHE A 621 -15.80 6.00 -2.86
N ILE A 622 -14.93 6.46 -3.78
CA ILE A 622 -15.15 7.77 -4.43
C ILE A 622 -16.47 7.74 -5.20
N PHE A 623 -16.75 6.65 -5.91
CA PHE A 623 -17.97 6.55 -6.71
C PHE A 623 -19.21 6.31 -5.83
N PHE A 624 -19.17 5.33 -4.92
CA PHE A 624 -20.28 4.95 -4.06
C PHE A 624 -20.45 5.88 -2.85
N GLY A 625 -19.39 6.09 -2.09
CA GLY A 625 -19.38 6.87 -0.85
C GLY A 625 -19.49 8.38 -1.04
N PHE A 626 -19.15 8.90 -2.23
CA PHE A 626 -19.09 10.34 -2.48
C PHE A 626 -19.95 10.80 -3.67
N LEU A 627 -19.70 10.32 -4.90
CA LEU A 627 -20.41 10.80 -6.09
C LEU A 627 -21.90 10.41 -6.11
N VAL A 628 -22.27 9.21 -5.63
CA VAL A 628 -23.68 8.81 -5.52
C VAL A 628 -24.45 9.71 -4.55
N ILE A 629 -23.85 10.11 -3.42
CA ILE A 629 -24.50 11.03 -2.46
C ILE A 629 -24.79 12.37 -3.12
N ILE A 630 -23.84 12.90 -3.91
CA ILE A 630 -24.02 14.16 -4.66
C ILE A 630 -25.11 14.01 -5.74
N LEU A 631 -25.12 12.87 -6.45
CA LEU A 631 -26.14 12.57 -7.46
C LEU A 631 -27.55 12.54 -6.85
N ILE A 632 -27.72 11.84 -5.73
CA ILE A 632 -28.97 11.79 -4.98
C ILE A 632 -29.38 13.19 -4.51
N TYR A 633 -28.43 13.99 -4.02
CA TYR A 633 -28.68 15.36 -3.58
C TYR A 633 -29.16 16.28 -4.72
N ILE A 634 -28.53 16.23 -5.89
CA ILE A 634 -28.92 17.05 -7.05
C ILE A 634 -30.32 16.68 -7.53
N TYR A 635 -30.67 15.39 -7.52
CA TYR A 635 -31.97 14.86 -7.99
C TYR A 635 -33.00 14.64 -6.86
N ARG A 636 -32.76 15.16 -5.66
CA ARG A 636 -33.58 14.92 -4.45
C ARG A 636 -35.07 15.27 -4.60
N SER A 637 -35.38 16.23 -5.48
CA SER A 637 -36.76 16.65 -5.78
C SER A 637 -37.50 15.68 -6.69
N GLU A 638 -36.78 15.01 -7.59
CA GLU A 638 -37.34 14.10 -8.61
C GLU A 638 -37.44 12.66 -8.11
N ILE A 639 -36.64 12.28 -7.11
CA ILE A 639 -36.65 10.93 -6.54
C ILE A 639 -37.99 10.66 -5.86
N VAL A 640 -38.72 9.68 -6.40
CA VAL A 640 -40.03 9.24 -5.89
C VAL A 640 -39.86 8.42 -4.60
N PHE A 641 -38.89 7.51 -4.55
CA PHE A 641 -38.64 6.63 -3.40
C PHE A 641 -37.58 7.20 -2.46
N LYS A 642 -37.91 8.31 -1.78
CA LYS A 642 -37.00 8.99 -0.84
C LYS A 642 -36.46 8.08 0.29
N PRO A 643 -37.24 7.15 0.89
CA PRO A 643 -36.71 6.14 1.81
C PRO A 643 -35.50 5.36 1.31
N ILE A 644 -35.56 4.87 0.07
CA ILE A 644 -34.50 4.06 -0.53
C ILE A 644 -33.27 4.92 -0.78
N ALA A 645 -33.46 6.17 -1.24
CA ALA A 645 -32.34 7.10 -1.40
C ALA A 645 -31.64 7.42 -0.07
N ILE A 646 -32.40 7.57 1.02
CA ILE A 646 -31.83 7.76 2.37
C ILE A 646 -31.07 6.50 2.81
N LEU A 647 -31.62 5.31 2.57
CA LEU A 647 -30.95 4.04 2.86
C LEU A 647 -29.64 3.91 2.07
N ILE A 648 -29.63 4.25 0.78
CA ILE A 648 -28.41 4.25 -0.04
C ILE A 648 -27.38 5.21 0.53
N CYS A 649 -27.79 6.44 0.90
CA CYS A 649 -26.89 7.40 1.56
C CYS A 649 -26.36 6.86 2.90
N GLY A 650 -27.21 6.19 3.69
CA GLY A 650 -26.81 5.56 4.94
C GLY A 650 -25.81 4.44 4.75
N LEU A 651 -26.05 3.52 3.80
CA LEU A 651 -25.11 2.44 3.44
C LEU A 651 -23.80 2.99 2.87
N SER A 652 -23.87 4.05 2.07
CA SER A 652 -22.69 4.76 1.56
C SER A 652 -21.86 5.33 2.70
N LEU A 653 -22.52 5.96 3.68
CA LEU A 653 -21.86 6.48 4.87
C LEU A 653 -21.31 5.37 5.77
N SER A 654 -22.04 4.25 5.94
CA SER A 654 -21.54 3.05 6.63
C SER A 654 -20.27 2.52 6.01
N ALA A 655 -20.24 2.41 4.68
CA ALA A 655 -19.10 1.95 3.92
C ALA A 655 -17.89 2.86 4.18
N CYS A 656 -18.12 4.18 4.23
CA CYS A 656 -17.09 5.15 4.58
C CYS A 656 -16.59 4.99 6.03
N LEU A 657 -17.50 4.90 7.00
CA LEU A 657 -17.15 4.73 8.42
C LEU A 657 -16.45 3.40 8.70
N TYR A 658 -16.82 2.35 7.97
CA TYR A 658 -16.19 1.05 8.02
C TYR A 658 -14.69 1.12 7.66
N MET A 659 -14.33 2.02 6.76
CA MET A 659 -12.97 2.15 6.24
C MET A 659 -12.10 3.13 7.05
N THR A 660 -12.69 4.15 7.67
CA THR A 660 -11.94 5.10 8.52
C THR A 660 -11.74 4.55 9.93
N TYR A 661 -10.51 4.58 10.47
CA TYR A 661 -10.37 4.70 11.92
C TYR A 661 -11.01 6.06 12.32
N PRO A 662 -11.74 6.20 13.44
CA PRO A 662 -12.49 7.42 13.74
C PRO A 662 -11.74 8.57 14.48
N PRO A 663 -10.39 8.70 14.55
CA PRO A 663 -9.77 9.76 15.34
C PRO A 663 -10.02 11.16 14.73
N TYR A 664 -10.51 11.22 13.49
CA TYR A 664 -10.85 12.45 12.76
C TYR A 664 -12.02 13.26 13.37
N LEU A 665 -12.84 12.66 14.24
CA LEU A 665 -13.93 13.34 14.96
C LEU A 665 -13.54 13.79 16.38
N GLN A 666 -12.38 13.37 16.88
CA GLN A 666 -11.86 13.73 18.21
C GLN A 666 -11.10 15.07 18.17
N ILE A 667 -11.73 16.10 17.61
CA ILE A 667 -11.13 17.42 17.36
C ILE A 667 -10.50 18.05 18.61
N HIS A 668 -11.12 17.85 19.78
CA HIS A 668 -10.59 18.36 21.04
C HIS A 668 -9.31 17.64 21.51
N GLN A 669 -9.10 16.37 21.16
CA GLN A 669 -7.86 15.63 21.48
C GLN A 669 -6.70 16.06 20.57
N LYS A 670 -7.02 16.54 19.37
CA LYS A 670 -6.03 17.15 18.45
C LYS A 670 -5.56 18.53 18.91
N ALA A 671 -6.27 19.17 19.85
CA ALA A 671 -5.91 20.49 20.37
C ALA A 671 -4.72 20.48 21.33
N ASN A 672 -4.43 19.33 21.95
CA ASN A 672 -3.37 19.15 22.95
C ASN A 672 -2.63 17.81 22.75
N SER A 673 -2.40 17.41 21.50
CA SER A 673 -1.80 16.11 21.21
C SER A 673 -0.35 16.04 21.72
N ILE A 674 -0.08 14.98 22.48
CA ILE A 674 1.25 14.62 22.97
C ILE A 674 1.70 13.38 22.21
N VAL A 675 2.91 13.42 21.67
CA VAL A 675 3.59 12.28 21.05
C VAL A 675 4.81 11.95 21.89
N ASN A 676 4.83 10.73 22.44
CA ASN A 676 6.03 10.20 23.08
C ASN A 676 6.87 9.52 22.01
N ILE A 677 8.09 9.99 21.84
CA ILE A 677 9.09 9.32 21.02
C ILE A 677 9.53 8.07 21.79
N PRO A 678 9.58 6.90 21.13
CA PRO A 678 10.04 5.65 21.74
C PRO A 678 11.41 5.82 22.41
N ASP A 679 11.60 5.21 23.58
CA ASP A 679 12.84 5.33 24.36
C ASP A 679 14.03 4.64 23.65
N ASP A 680 13.75 3.65 22.79
CA ASP A 680 14.70 2.94 21.92
C ASP A 680 15.10 3.75 20.67
N ALA A 681 14.45 4.88 20.39
CA ALA A 681 14.82 5.71 19.25
C ALA A 681 16.10 6.53 19.54
N ILE A 682 16.99 6.58 18.55
CA ILE A 682 18.26 7.32 18.60
C ILE A 682 18.05 8.70 17.97
N TYR A 683 18.47 9.74 18.67
CA TYR A 683 18.43 11.11 18.13
C TYR A 683 19.68 11.39 17.28
N VAL A 684 19.47 11.57 15.97
CA VAL A 684 20.53 11.73 14.98
C VAL A 684 20.60 13.18 14.50
N LYS A 685 21.81 13.75 14.49
CA LYS A 685 22.08 15.12 14.05
C LYS A 685 22.82 15.16 12.71
N PRO A 686 22.47 16.07 11.79
CA PRO A 686 23.17 16.23 10.53
C PRO A 686 24.67 16.51 10.70
N GLU A 687 25.04 17.30 11.71
CA GLU A 687 26.43 17.69 11.97
C GLU A 687 27.31 16.52 12.42
N GLU A 688 26.71 15.49 13.01
CA GLU A 688 27.40 14.27 13.48
C GLU A 688 27.54 13.22 12.37
N THR A 689 26.61 13.23 11.40
CA THR A 689 26.53 12.21 10.34
C THR A 689 27.08 12.68 8.99
N GLY A 690 27.19 13.98 8.76
CA GLY A 690 27.50 14.54 7.44
C GLY A 690 26.35 14.41 6.43
N LEU A 691 25.14 14.06 6.88
CA LEU A 691 23.95 13.85 6.04
C LEU A 691 22.98 15.02 6.14
N ASP A 692 23.32 16.15 5.50
CA ASP A 692 22.53 17.37 5.59
C ASP A 692 21.05 17.18 5.25
N ASN A 693 20.74 16.34 4.26
CA ASN A 693 19.36 16.11 3.79
C ASN A 693 18.52 15.23 4.73
N LEU A 694 19.11 14.58 5.73
CA LEU A 694 18.40 13.87 6.79
C LEU A 694 17.56 14.84 7.65
N GLY A 695 18.18 15.95 8.06
CA GLY A 695 17.68 16.80 9.13
C GLY A 695 17.85 16.15 10.52
N TYR A 696 17.35 16.81 11.56
CA TYR A 696 17.32 16.27 12.92
C TYR A 696 16.20 15.24 12.95
N ALA A 697 16.54 14.00 13.23
CA ALA A 697 15.64 12.86 13.13
C ALA A 697 15.78 11.94 14.34
N PHE A 698 14.74 11.16 14.59
CA PHE A 698 14.84 10.00 15.46
C PHE A 698 14.83 8.75 14.58
N VAL A 699 15.68 7.77 14.86
CA VAL A 699 15.75 6.51 14.10
C VAL A 699 15.72 5.34 15.07
N GLN A 700 15.06 4.25 14.69
CA GLN A 700 15.07 3.01 15.50
C GLN A 700 16.18 2.05 15.11
N ASP A 701 16.71 2.19 13.90
CA ASP A 701 17.77 1.36 13.37
C ASP A 701 18.98 2.24 13.05
N GLU A 702 20.04 2.11 13.85
CA GLU A 702 21.30 2.83 13.66
C GLU A 702 22.02 2.39 12.38
N GLN A 703 21.87 1.11 12.00
CA GLN A 703 22.52 0.55 10.82
C GLN A 703 22.08 1.29 9.55
N TYR A 704 20.82 1.71 9.48
CA TYR A 704 20.30 2.51 8.38
C TYR A 704 21.11 3.80 8.13
N ILE A 705 21.44 4.52 9.22
CA ILE A 705 22.19 5.77 9.15
C ILE A 705 23.66 5.49 8.88
N ASN A 706 24.22 4.45 9.51
CA ASN A 706 25.59 4.03 9.27
C ASN A 706 25.83 3.66 7.79
N GLU A 707 24.91 2.92 7.17
CA GLU A 707 24.96 2.62 5.73
C GLU A 707 24.97 3.90 4.88
N ALA A 708 24.06 4.85 5.16
CA ALA A 708 24.01 6.12 4.44
C ALA A 708 25.31 6.95 4.59
N MET A 709 25.91 6.95 5.78
CA MET A 709 27.19 7.61 6.05
C MET A 709 28.33 6.96 5.26
N VAL A 710 28.41 5.63 5.25
CA VAL A 710 29.42 4.87 4.50
C VAL A 710 29.29 5.12 3.00
N ILE A 711 28.07 5.13 2.46
CA ILE A 711 27.81 5.47 1.04
C ILE A 711 28.25 6.90 0.74
N ASN A 712 27.88 7.86 1.60
CA ASN A 712 28.26 9.27 1.41
C ASN A 712 29.79 9.42 1.39
N GLU A 713 30.48 8.80 2.34
CA GLU A 713 31.94 8.84 2.46
C GLU A 713 32.64 8.22 1.24
N ILE A 714 32.29 6.98 0.87
CA ILE A 714 32.93 6.31 -0.26
C ILE A 714 32.66 7.02 -1.59
N CYS A 715 31.45 7.60 -1.76
CA CYS A 715 31.14 8.40 -2.94
C CYS A 715 32.03 9.65 -3.01
N ASN A 716 32.24 10.34 -1.90
CA ASN A 716 33.09 11.53 -1.84
C ASN A 716 34.58 11.22 -2.14
N TYR A 717 35.04 10.00 -1.82
CA TYR A 717 36.42 9.58 -2.13
C TYR A 717 36.61 9.07 -3.56
N LEU A 718 35.64 8.29 -4.09
CA LEU A 718 35.82 7.54 -5.33
C LEU A 718 35.14 8.17 -6.56
N LEU A 719 34.08 8.99 -6.39
CA LEU A 719 33.33 9.54 -7.52
C LEU A 719 33.82 10.94 -7.90
N LYS A 720 33.95 11.16 -9.20
CA LYS A 720 34.13 12.49 -9.80
C LYS A 720 32.78 13.22 -9.91
N GLU A 721 32.80 14.55 -10.07
CA GLU A 721 31.59 15.40 -10.12
C GLU A 721 30.52 14.96 -11.15
N ASN A 722 30.91 14.26 -12.22
CA ASN A 722 30.00 13.79 -13.28
C ASN A 722 29.66 12.29 -13.19
N GLN A 723 30.19 11.59 -12.19
CA GLN A 723 29.93 10.17 -11.94
C GLN A 723 28.82 10.01 -10.91
N ALA A 724 28.21 8.82 -10.87
CA ALA A 724 27.19 8.50 -9.90
C ALA A 724 27.30 7.02 -9.48
N TYR A 725 26.86 6.70 -8.26
CA TYR A 725 26.72 5.31 -7.85
C TYR A 725 25.32 4.78 -8.19
N TYR A 726 25.20 3.48 -8.40
CA TYR A 726 23.91 2.83 -8.54
C TYR A 726 23.56 2.00 -7.29
N ASP A 727 22.38 2.23 -6.74
CA ASP A 727 21.79 1.44 -5.67
C ASP A 727 21.04 0.21 -6.22
N PHE A 728 21.58 -0.99 -6.00
CA PHE A 728 20.96 -2.27 -6.36
C PHE A 728 20.24 -2.94 -5.18
N THR A 729 20.10 -2.22 -4.06
CA THR A 729 19.48 -2.71 -2.82
C THR A 729 18.02 -2.27 -2.66
N ASP A 730 17.52 -1.46 -3.61
CA ASP A 730 16.20 -0.81 -3.61
C ASP A 730 15.98 0.21 -2.48
N LYS A 731 17.02 0.61 -1.76
CA LYS A 731 16.98 1.61 -0.67
C LYS A 731 17.04 3.04 -1.22
N SER A 732 16.12 3.34 -2.15
CA SER A 732 16.15 4.57 -2.98
C SER A 732 16.22 5.91 -2.23
N ILE A 733 15.90 5.95 -0.94
CA ILE A 733 16.07 7.14 -0.11
C ILE A 733 17.53 7.58 0.04
N TYR A 734 18.51 6.69 -0.14
CA TYR A 734 19.93 7.02 -0.02
C TYR A 734 20.39 8.08 -1.03
N TYR A 735 19.78 8.15 -2.21
CA TYR A 735 20.06 9.24 -3.16
C TYR A 735 19.71 10.61 -2.58
N LEU A 736 18.64 10.73 -1.79
CA LEU A 736 18.30 11.98 -1.10
C LEU A 736 19.28 12.29 0.01
N LEU A 737 19.56 11.31 0.88
CA LEU A 737 20.42 11.50 2.05
C LEU A 737 21.85 11.89 1.68
N THR A 738 22.40 11.26 0.64
CA THR A 738 23.78 11.47 0.17
C THR A 738 23.90 12.56 -0.91
N ASP A 739 22.79 13.22 -1.26
CA ASP A 739 22.72 14.25 -2.31
C ASP A 739 23.25 13.80 -3.70
N ASN A 740 23.04 12.52 -4.03
CA ASN A 740 23.49 11.94 -5.29
C ASN A 740 22.40 11.94 -6.37
N LYS A 741 22.84 11.96 -7.63
CA LYS A 741 21.97 11.80 -8.80
C LYS A 741 21.59 10.33 -8.96
N VAL A 742 20.35 10.03 -9.32
CA VAL A 742 19.94 8.68 -9.75
C VAL A 742 20.48 8.45 -11.18
N PRO A 743 21.41 7.49 -11.40
CA PRO A 743 21.97 7.27 -12.72
C PRO A 743 21.13 6.34 -13.60
N GLY A 744 20.21 5.58 -13.00
CA GLY A 744 19.19 4.84 -13.72
C GLY A 744 18.06 5.75 -14.20
N LEU A 745 17.18 5.22 -15.06
CA LEU A 745 15.93 5.91 -15.41
C LEU A 745 14.93 5.91 -14.24
N TYR A 746 14.94 4.83 -13.46
CA TYR A 746 14.11 4.62 -12.27
C TYR A 746 14.98 4.53 -11.02
N VAL A 747 14.38 4.76 -9.86
CA VAL A 747 15.06 4.83 -8.56
C VAL A 747 15.49 3.49 -7.98
N SER A 748 15.03 2.39 -8.58
CA SER A 748 15.25 1.03 -8.10
C SER A 748 15.05 0.02 -9.23
N SER A 749 15.79 -1.09 -9.18
CA SER A 749 15.69 -2.20 -10.14
C SER A 749 14.39 -2.99 -9.95
N MET A 750 13.84 -3.08 -8.73
CA MET A 750 12.57 -3.75 -8.46
C MET A 750 11.38 -3.29 -9.32
N ILE A 751 11.40 -2.03 -9.77
CA ILE A 751 10.37 -1.44 -10.64
C ILE A 751 10.53 -1.92 -12.09
N ALA A 752 11.74 -2.29 -12.48
CA ALA A 752 12.10 -2.75 -13.82
C ALA A 752 11.75 -4.24 -14.03
N ALA A 753 10.46 -4.56 -13.90
CA ALA A 753 9.96 -5.93 -13.93
C ALA A 753 9.89 -6.56 -15.34
N ASN A 754 10.23 -5.84 -16.41
CA ASN A 754 10.17 -6.31 -17.79
C ASN A 754 11.31 -5.73 -18.64
N GLU A 755 11.54 -6.36 -19.79
CA GLU A 755 12.57 -6.01 -20.76
C GLU A 755 12.54 -4.55 -21.20
N VAL A 756 11.35 -4.01 -21.50
CA VAL A 756 11.22 -2.64 -22.03
C VAL A 756 11.81 -1.67 -21.01
N ILE A 757 11.41 -1.80 -19.75
CA ILE A 757 11.92 -0.96 -18.66
C ILE A 757 13.39 -1.24 -18.39
N GLN A 758 13.81 -2.51 -18.30
CA GLN A 758 15.22 -2.85 -18.05
C GLN A 758 16.15 -2.32 -19.15
N THR A 759 15.73 -2.39 -20.41
CA THR A 759 16.48 -1.87 -21.55
C THR A 759 16.64 -0.35 -21.47
N GLU A 760 15.58 0.36 -21.08
CA GLU A 760 15.63 1.81 -20.89
C GLU A 760 16.53 2.21 -19.71
N VAL A 761 16.49 1.45 -18.61
CA VAL A 761 17.40 1.64 -17.49
C VAL A 761 18.84 1.42 -17.94
N ILE A 762 19.15 0.32 -18.64
CA ILE A 762 20.49 0.03 -19.16
C ILE A 762 20.97 1.13 -20.11
N ASN A 763 20.13 1.58 -21.04
CA ASN A 763 20.48 2.68 -21.95
C ASN A 763 20.79 3.98 -21.20
N GLN A 764 20.17 4.20 -20.04
CA GLN A 764 20.44 5.35 -19.18
C GLN A 764 21.71 5.15 -18.35
N LEU A 765 21.96 3.93 -17.84
CA LEU A 765 23.20 3.55 -17.17
C LEU A 765 24.41 3.60 -18.11
N GLN A 766 24.25 3.34 -19.40
CA GLN A 766 25.34 3.49 -20.39
C GLN A 766 25.69 4.97 -20.64
N LYS A 767 24.76 5.89 -20.39
CA LYS A 767 24.97 7.34 -20.55
C LYS A 767 25.53 8.00 -19.30
N ASN A 768 25.28 7.43 -18.12
CA ASN A 768 25.79 7.93 -16.85
C ASN A 768 26.99 7.06 -16.47
N ASP A 769 28.17 7.62 -16.27
CA ASP A 769 29.32 6.82 -15.84
C ASP A 769 29.09 6.31 -14.39
N VAL A 770 28.91 4.99 -14.23
CA VAL A 770 28.59 4.33 -12.95
C VAL A 770 29.75 3.47 -12.48
N PRO A 771 30.77 4.03 -11.82
CA PRO A 771 31.92 3.25 -11.36
C PRO A 771 31.68 2.46 -10.06
N LEU A 772 30.60 2.76 -9.33
CA LEU A 772 30.29 2.20 -8.01
C LEU A 772 28.86 1.67 -7.98
N VAL A 773 28.65 0.45 -7.48
CA VAL A 773 27.33 -0.15 -7.25
C VAL A 773 27.21 -0.60 -5.80
N PHE A 774 26.17 -0.15 -5.12
CA PHE A 774 25.87 -0.53 -3.74
C PHE A 774 24.99 -1.79 -3.72
N ILE A 775 25.41 -2.81 -2.96
CA ILE A 775 24.78 -4.14 -2.91
C ILE A 775 24.61 -4.66 -1.48
N ASN A 776 24.68 -3.80 -0.46
CA ASN A 776 24.62 -4.23 0.93
C ASN A 776 23.19 -4.53 1.40
N LYS A 777 22.93 -5.78 1.80
CA LYS A 777 21.66 -6.23 2.42
C LYS A 777 20.41 -5.70 1.66
N PRO A 778 20.17 -6.16 0.42
CA PRO A 778 19.07 -5.69 -0.42
C PRO A 778 17.69 -5.88 0.23
N LEU A 779 16.76 -4.96 -0.04
CA LEU A 779 15.36 -5.05 0.41
C LEU A 779 14.60 -6.13 -0.39
N ARG A 780 14.77 -7.39 0.00
CA ARG A 780 14.14 -8.55 -0.66
C ARG A 780 12.67 -8.74 -0.23
N TYR A 781 11.79 -7.79 -0.55
CA TYR A 781 10.35 -7.85 -0.19
C TYR A 781 9.65 -9.15 -0.62
N MET A 782 10.17 -9.85 -1.64
CA MET A 782 9.60 -11.10 -2.18
C MET A 782 10.48 -12.34 -1.92
N GLY A 783 11.59 -12.19 -1.17
CA GLY A 783 12.54 -13.28 -0.91
C GLY A 783 13.25 -13.81 -2.15
N ILE A 784 13.41 -12.97 -3.18
CA ILE A 784 14.03 -13.32 -4.46
C ILE A 784 15.24 -12.43 -4.70
N SER A 785 16.31 -13.00 -5.25
CA SER A 785 17.49 -12.24 -5.66
C SER A 785 17.25 -11.33 -6.88
N GLU A 786 18.03 -10.28 -7.00
CA GLU A 786 17.86 -9.35 -8.12
C GLU A 786 18.30 -9.95 -9.47
N SER A 787 19.11 -11.01 -9.48
CA SER A 787 19.42 -11.70 -10.73
C SER A 787 18.16 -12.35 -11.33
N LEU A 788 17.20 -12.79 -10.53
CA LEU A 788 15.94 -13.32 -11.06
C LEU A 788 14.92 -12.21 -11.35
N ARG A 789 14.90 -11.18 -10.51
CA ARG A 789 13.91 -10.10 -10.62
C ARG A 789 14.21 -9.12 -11.75
N SER A 790 15.48 -8.74 -11.88
CA SER A 790 15.98 -7.65 -12.74
C SER A 790 17.11 -8.15 -13.64
N TYR A 791 16.97 -9.37 -14.17
CA TYR A 791 18.02 -10.16 -14.80
C TYR A 791 18.89 -9.41 -15.81
N ARG A 792 18.31 -8.58 -16.70
CA ARG A 792 19.11 -7.89 -17.73
C ARG A 792 19.97 -6.76 -17.14
N ILE A 793 19.49 -6.09 -16.10
CA ILE A 793 20.28 -5.05 -15.41
C ILE A 793 21.40 -5.71 -14.61
N TYR A 794 21.10 -6.83 -13.93
CA TYR A 794 22.09 -7.65 -13.27
C TYR A 794 23.19 -8.13 -14.25
N ARG A 795 22.78 -8.73 -15.37
CA ARG A 795 23.68 -9.18 -16.44
C ARG A 795 24.57 -8.05 -16.94
N TYR A 796 24.01 -6.86 -17.17
CA TYR A 796 24.78 -5.69 -17.61
C TYR A 796 25.94 -5.31 -16.68
N PHE A 797 25.76 -5.45 -15.36
CA PHE A 797 26.83 -5.19 -14.39
C PHE A 797 27.81 -6.36 -14.28
N MET A 798 27.34 -7.61 -14.35
CA MET A 798 28.20 -8.79 -14.26
C MET A 798 29.07 -9.04 -15.48
N GLU A 799 28.64 -8.59 -16.67
CA GLU A 799 29.44 -8.64 -17.90
C GLU A 799 30.54 -7.56 -17.94
N GLN A 800 30.60 -6.68 -16.95
CA GLN A 800 31.63 -5.65 -16.84
C GLN A 800 32.70 -5.99 -15.80
N ASP A 801 33.86 -5.36 -15.94
CA ASP A 801 35.03 -5.54 -15.08
C ASP A 801 34.84 -4.84 -13.72
N TYR A 802 33.92 -5.36 -12.92
CA TYR A 802 33.72 -4.96 -11.53
C TYR A 802 34.36 -5.97 -10.57
N ARG A 803 35.02 -5.45 -9.55
CA ARG A 803 35.48 -6.20 -8.38
C ARG A 803 34.59 -5.96 -7.17
N PHE A 804 34.38 -7.01 -6.38
CA PHE A 804 33.71 -6.92 -5.10
C PHE A 804 34.66 -6.33 -4.06
N ILE A 805 34.16 -5.40 -3.25
CA ILE A 805 34.86 -4.90 -2.06
C ILE A 805 33.89 -4.80 -0.89
N LYS A 806 34.43 -4.93 0.32
CA LYS A 806 33.73 -4.58 1.55
C LYS A 806 34.42 -3.39 2.19
N TYR A 807 33.69 -2.28 2.34
CA TYR A 807 34.19 -1.03 2.89
C TYR A 807 33.37 -0.65 4.13
N LYS A 808 34.04 -0.57 5.29
CA LYS A 808 33.40 -0.30 6.61
C LYS A 808 32.13 -1.12 6.86
N GLY A 809 32.19 -2.43 6.56
CA GLY A 809 31.08 -3.36 6.76
C GLY A 809 30.00 -3.36 5.67
N CYS A 810 30.06 -2.44 4.70
CA CYS A 810 29.13 -2.39 3.57
C CYS A 810 29.73 -2.99 2.29
N ASN A 811 28.92 -3.73 1.54
CA ASN A 811 29.33 -4.39 0.30
C ASN A 811 29.10 -3.51 -0.94
N PHE A 812 30.10 -3.46 -1.83
CA PHE A 812 30.06 -2.70 -3.09
C PHE A 812 30.67 -3.50 -4.24
N LEU A 813 30.25 -3.17 -5.47
CA LEU A 813 30.99 -3.45 -6.69
C LEU A 813 31.68 -2.17 -7.14
N VAL A 814 32.97 -2.25 -7.43
CA VAL A 814 33.75 -1.13 -7.96
C VAL A 814 34.37 -1.53 -9.29
N ARG A 815 34.25 -0.68 -10.30
CA ARG A 815 34.85 -0.92 -11.61
C ARG A 815 36.38 -0.91 -11.51
N ASP A 816 37.06 -1.79 -12.23
CA ASP A 816 38.50 -2.05 -12.08
C ASP A 816 39.39 -0.84 -12.42
N ASP A 817 38.88 0.13 -13.18
CA ASP A 817 39.59 1.37 -13.53
C ASP A 817 39.64 2.41 -12.39
N ILE A 818 38.97 2.17 -11.26
CA ILE A 818 38.91 3.10 -10.13
C ILE A 818 40.10 2.90 -9.19
N ASP A 819 40.77 4.01 -8.87
CA ASP A 819 41.84 4.05 -7.87
C ASP A 819 41.25 3.93 -6.46
N LEU A 820 41.57 2.83 -5.79
CA LEU A 820 41.13 2.54 -4.42
C LEU A 820 42.12 3.04 -3.35
N THR A 821 43.26 3.63 -3.73
CA THR A 821 44.26 4.17 -2.78
C THR A 821 43.64 5.07 -1.70
N PRO A 822 42.66 5.96 -1.99
CA PRO A 822 42.06 6.84 -0.98
C PRO A 822 41.31 6.12 0.15
N VAL A 823 40.90 4.87 -0.06
CA VAL A 823 40.05 4.10 0.86
C VAL A 823 40.67 2.76 1.26
N GLN A 824 41.87 2.45 0.76
CA GLN A 824 42.52 1.15 0.85
C GLN A 824 42.66 0.63 2.28
N ASP A 825 42.94 1.52 3.25
CA ASP A 825 43.13 1.16 4.66
C ASP A 825 41.87 0.58 5.33
N ASN A 826 40.69 0.77 4.72
CA ASN A 826 39.41 0.30 5.25
C ASN A 826 38.69 -0.68 4.30
N ILE A 827 39.41 -1.21 3.29
CA ILE A 827 38.87 -2.20 2.36
C ILE A 827 39.29 -3.60 2.81
N GLU A 828 38.29 -4.45 2.99
CA GLU A 828 38.46 -5.90 3.03
C GLU A 828 38.30 -6.44 1.61
N PHE A 829 39.40 -6.88 1.00
CA PHE A 829 39.37 -7.67 -0.22
C PHE A 829 39.13 -9.13 0.17
N LEU A 830 38.04 -9.71 -0.32
CA LEU A 830 37.83 -11.16 -0.19
C LEU A 830 38.55 -11.84 -1.37
N ASP A 831 39.56 -12.62 -1.04
CA ASP A 831 40.17 -13.57 -1.96
C ASP A 831 39.23 -14.76 -2.11
N ALA A 832 38.91 -15.19 -3.34
CA ALA A 832 37.89 -16.21 -3.62
C ALA A 832 38.21 -17.61 -3.02
N ASN A 833 39.38 -17.76 -2.38
CA ASN A 833 39.90 -19.02 -1.87
C ASN A 833 39.96 -19.15 -0.34
N ASN A 834 39.54 -18.15 0.43
CA ASN A 834 39.55 -18.24 1.90
C ASN A 834 38.13 -18.36 2.47
N ILE A 835 37.53 -19.55 2.34
CA ILE A 835 36.36 -19.97 3.12
C ILE A 835 36.61 -21.36 3.68
N ILE A 836 37.53 -21.47 4.64
CA ILE A 836 37.49 -22.54 5.66
C ILE A 836 38.05 -21.96 6.96
N GLY A 837 37.16 -21.51 7.82
CA GLY A 837 37.50 -21.10 9.18
C GLY A 837 36.51 -20.07 9.69
N VAL A 838 35.81 -20.42 10.77
CA VAL A 838 34.75 -19.65 11.45
C VAL A 838 33.34 -19.91 10.91
N TYR A 839 32.91 -21.17 11.00
CA TYR A 839 31.52 -21.45 11.36
C TYR A 839 31.46 -21.46 12.88
N ASP A 840 31.07 -20.32 13.45
CA ASP A 840 30.44 -20.19 14.76
C ASP A 840 30.10 -18.71 14.93
N ASN A 841 28.86 -18.42 15.32
CA ASN A 841 28.23 -17.10 15.47
C ASN A 841 27.56 -16.55 14.20
N LEU A 842 26.32 -16.99 13.92
CA LEU A 842 25.24 -16.19 13.32
C LEU A 842 23.94 -17.01 13.24
N ILE A 843 23.30 -17.24 14.39
CA ILE A 843 21.84 -17.43 14.47
C ILE A 843 21.33 -16.38 15.46
N ASP A 844 21.54 -15.12 15.10
CA ASP A 844 20.86 -13.99 15.72
C ASP A 844 20.04 -13.32 14.62
N GLU A 845 18.73 -13.64 14.59
CA GLU A 845 17.61 -12.72 14.27
C GLU A 845 16.25 -13.41 13.99
N SER A 846 16.14 -14.74 13.93
CA SER A 846 14.85 -15.39 13.59
C SER A 846 14.19 -16.27 14.67
N LEU A 847 14.59 -16.15 15.94
CA LEU A 847 13.98 -16.92 17.04
C LEU A 847 13.15 -16.03 17.96
N TYR A 848 12.02 -15.53 17.45
CA TYR A 848 10.90 -15.17 18.31
C TYR A 848 9.55 -15.42 17.62
N ASN A 849 8.96 -16.57 17.93
CA ASN A 849 7.52 -16.73 17.92
C ASN A 849 7.11 -17.76 18.97
N ALA A 850 7.08 -17.32 20.23
CA ALA A 850 6.46 -18.06 21.33
C ALA A 850 5.02 -18.47 20.96
N ASN A 851 4.31 -17.68 20.14
CA ASN A 851 2.97 -17.98 19.63
C ASN A 851 2.90 -19.13 18.61
N LEU A 852 3.95 -19.37 17.82
CA LEU A 852 3.99 -20.48 16.85
C LEU A 852 4.21 -21.80 17.59
N LEU A 853 5.09 -21.80 18.60
CA LEU A 853 5.31 -22.96 19.44
C LEU A 853 4.18 -23.22 20.46
N GLU A 854 3.50 -22.18 20.97
CA GLU A 854 2.26 -22.34 21.74
C GLU A 854 1.16 -23.01 20.91
N LYS A 855 1.05 -22.67 19.62
CA LYS A 855 0.16 -23.36 18.68
C LYS A 855 0.57 -24.81 18.42
N LEU A 856 1.87 -25.09 18.30
CA LEU A 856 2.38 -26.45 18.05
C LEU A 856 2.27 -27.35 19.29
N THR A 857 2.43 -26.80 20.50
CA THR A 857 2.31 -27.53 21.77
C THR A 857 0.87 -27.78 22.21
N GLN A 858 -0.10 -26.98 21.75
CA GLN A 858 -1.51 -27.14 22.12
C GLN A 858 -2.23 -28.27 21.38
N GLU A 859 -1.72 -28.77 20.25
CA GLU A 859 -2.50 -29.70 19.42
C GLU A 859 -2.02 -31.15 19.38
N ASN A 860 -0.75 -31.54 19.35
CA ASN A 860 -0.39 -32.96 19.20
C ASN A 860 1.06 -33.31 19.59
N ILE A 861 1.35 -33.55 20.88
CA ILE A 861 2.64 -34.12 21.32
C ILE A 861 2.40 -35.23 22.35
N SER A 862 2.92 -36.42 22.08
CA SER A 862 3.02 -37.52 23.06
C SER A 862 4.30 -37.38 23.89
N PHE A 863 4.15 -37.59 25.20
CA PHE A 863 5.14 -37.28 26.22
C PHE A 863 6.00 -38.51 26.54
N GLU A 864 7.33 -38.39 26.47
CA GLU A 864 8.23 -39.35 27.13
C GLU A 864 9.31 -38.62 27.97
N ASN A 865 9.39 -39.06 29.23
CA ASN A 865 10.41 -38.78 30.25
C ASN A 865 10.47 -37.39 30.90
N ASN A 866 10.02 -37.36 32.16
CA ASN A 866 10.38 -36.32 33.14
C ASN A 866 11.76 -36.64 33.75
N ILE A 867 12.78 -35.83 33.49
CA ILE A 867 14.01 -35.88 34.28
C ILE A 867 13.68 -35.29 35.66
N THR A 868 13.68 -36.14 36.69
CA THR A 868 13.49 -35.70 38.08
C THR A 868 14.83 -35.30 38.68
N LEU A 869 14.96 -34.01 39.01
CA LEU A 869 16.13 -33.41 39.65
C LEU A 869 16.40 -34.05 41.01
N ASN A 870 17.46 -34.86 41.11
CA ASN A 870 18.07 -35.23 42.37
C ASN A 870 19.37 -34.44 42.52
N ASN A 871 19.30 -33.19 42.97
CA ASN A 871 20.21 -32.66 43.98
C ASN A 871 19.80 -31.24 44.39
N LYS A 872 19.77 -31.04 45.71
CA LYS A 872 19.16 -29.89 46.40
C LYS A 872 20.17 -28.84 46.87
N ASN A 873 21.43 -28.91 46.45
CA ASN A 873 22.48 -28.03 46.97
C ASN A 873 23.17 -27.29 45.81
N MET A 874 22.78 -26.02 45.63
CA MET A 874 23.51 -25.02 44.86
C MET A 874 24.63 -24.45 45.72
N TYR A 875 25.85 -24.38 45.19
CA TYR A 875 26.90 -23.49 45.71
C TYR A 875 27.46 -22.71 44.52
N ILE A 876 27.13 -21.42 44.47
CA ILE A 876 27.66 -20.43 43.53
C ILE A 876 28.91 -19.85 44.17
N PHE A 877 30.09 -20.10 43.60
CA PHE A 877 31.27 -19.22 43.73
C PHE A 877 32.27 -19.51 42.60
N GLY A 878 32.64 -18.47 41.85
CA GLY A 878 33.61 -18.54 40.76
C GLY A 878 33.24 -17.59 39.61
N SER A 879 34.20 -17.28 38.73
CA SER A 879 34.00 -16.42 37.55
C SER A 879 33.20 -17.08 36.42
N ASP A 880 32.75 -18.33 36.60
CA ASP A 880 32.07 -19.16 35.60
C ASP A 880 31.14 -20.20 36.29
N PRO A 881 29.90 -19.81 36.68
CA PRO A 881 28.98 -20.69 37.39
C PRO A 881 28.24 -21.66 36.46
N TYR A 882 28.23 -22.95 36.80
CA TYR A 882 27.55 -24.00 36.04
C TYR A 882 26.70 -24.98 36.85
N LEU A 883 25.75 -25.63 36.18
CA LEU A 883 24.84 -26.64 36.71
C LEU A 883 24.92 -27.92 35.90
N VAL A 884 25.16 -29.07 36.52
CA VAL A 884 25.17 -30.37 35.83
C VAL A 884 23.93 -31.19 36.19
N PHE A 885 23.28 -31.72 35.16
CA PHE A 885 22.07 -32.52 35.21
C PHE A 885 22.36 -33.91 34.67
N GLU A 886 22.40 -34.91 35.55
CA GLU A 886 22.61 -36.30 35.15
C GLU A 886 21.32 -36.92 34.56
N SER A 887 21.45 -37.58 33.42
CA SER A 887 20.35 -38.31 32.78
C SER A 887 20.17 -39.67 33.46
N LYS A 888 18.93 -39.99 33.87
CA LYS A 888 18.58 -41.33 34.42
C LYS A 888 18.09 -42.31 33.37
N SER A 889 17.81 -41.86 32.15
CA SER A 889 17.24 -42.68 31.08
C SER A 889 18.29 -43.02 30.03
N GLN A 890 18.19 -44.23 29.46
CA GLN A 890 18.95 -44.64 28.26
C GLN A 890 18.42 -43.92 27.00
N THR A 891 18.13 -42.63 27.09
CA THR A 891 17.61 -41.84 25.97
C THR A 891 18.74 -41.58 25.00
N GLU A 892 18.55 -42.04 23.77
CA GLU A 892 19.44 -41.70 22.66
C GLU A 892 19.20 -40.23 22.27
N ILE A 893 20.29 -39.50 22.09
CA ILE A 893 20.24 -38.05 21.92
C ILE A 893 19.62 -37.62 20.58
N ASP A 894 19.72 -38.47 19.57
CA ASP A 894 19.12 -38.32 18.23
C ASP A 894 17.58 -38.26 18.25
N ASN A 895 16.99 -38.88 19.27
CA ASN A 895 15.55 -38.85 19.53
C ASN A 895 15.11 -37.56 20.24
N ILE A 896 16.03 -36.74 20.74
CA ILE A 896 15.73 -35.48 21.43
C ILE A 896 15.93 -34.31 20.47
N GLN A 897 14.85 -33.61 20.16
CA GLN A 897 14.83 -32.51 19.20
C GLN A 897 14.80 -31.14 19.91
N LEU A 898 14.22 -31.04 21.10
CA LEU A 898 14.14 -29.80 21.86
C LEU A 898 14.46 -30.03 23.34
N ILE A 899 15.18 -29.10 23.96
CA ILE A 899 15.32 -28.97 25.41
C ILE A 899 14.57 -27.72 25.86
N GLU A 900 13.67 -27.86 26.83
CA GLU A 900 13.06 -26.75 27.54
C GLU A 900 13.71 -26.60 28.91
N ILE A 901 14.23 -25.41 29.20
CA ILE A 901 14.75 -25.04 30.52
C ILE A 901 13.81 -24.00 31.11
N ASN A 902 13.15 -24.34 32.22
CA ASN A 902 12.32 -23.42 32.97
C ASN A 902 13.09 -22.90 34.18
N LEU A 903 13.12 -21.58 34.35
CA LEU A 903 13.66 -20.88 35.50
C LEU A 903 12.50 -20.46 36.41
N LYS A 904 12.68 -20.50 37.74
CA LYS A 904 11.63 -20.09 38.70
C LYS A 904 11.27 -18.61 38.60
N THR A 905 12.23 -17.77 38.25
CA THR A 905 12.09 -16.32 38.15
C THR A 905 12.81 -15.83 36.90
N LYS A 906 12.26 -14.80 36.25
CA LYS A 906 12.92 -14.14 35.13
C LYS A 906 14.17 -13.39 35.66
N PRO A 907 15.35 -13.54 35.05
CA PRO A 907 16.52 -12.76 35.46
C PRO A 907 16.32 -11.25 35.17
N ILE A 908 16.96 -10.42 35.99
CA ILE A 908 16.78 -8.95 36.00
C ILE A 908 17.63 -8.28 34.88
N SER A 909 18.60 -8.99 34.32
CA SER A 909 19.49 -8.56 33.24
C SER A 909 19.59 -9.62 32.13
N ASP A 910 20.08 -9.22 30.96
CA ASP A 910 20.42 -10.14 29.87
C ASP A 910 21.64 -10.98 30.30
N ILE A 911 21.40 -12.26 30.59
CA ILE A 911 22.42 -13.25 30.96
C ILE A 911 22.57 -14.21 29.78
N ALA A 912 23.80 -14.44 29.34
CA ALA A 912 24.09 -15.45 28.34
C ALA A 912 24.25 -16.81 29.05
N GLY A 913 23.79 -17.87 28.41
CA GLY A 913 23.94 -19.23 28.91
C GLY A 913 24.61 -20.10 27.86
N GLN A 914 25.36 -21.09 28.33
CA GLN A 914 26.04 -22.06 27.49
C GLN A 914 25.63 -23.46 27.95
N LEU A 915 25.13 -24.28 27.04
CA LEU A 915 24.73 -25.66 27.32
C LEU A 915 25.77 -26.61 26.73
N PHE A 916 26.38 -27.40 27.59
CA PHE A 916 27.24 -28.52 27.27
C PHE A 916 26.44 -29.82 27.31
N VAL A 917 26.60 -30.65 26.30
CA VAL A 917 25.90 -31.94 26.19
C VAL A 917 26.93 -33.07 26.16
N LYS A 918 26.87 -33.96 27.16
CA LYS A 918 27.77 -35.11 27.25
C LYS A 918 27.05 -36.39 26.85
N THR A 919 27.66 -37.15 25.95
CA THR A 919 27.19 -38.48 25.52
C THR A 919 28.28 -39.53 25.71
N GLU A 920 27.99 -40.80 25.44
CA GLU A 920 29.00 -41.88 25.44
C GLU A 920 30.19 -41.63 24.50
N LYS A 921 29.99 -40.80 23.46
CA LYS A 921 31.01 -40.51 22.43
C LYS A 921 31.57 -39.09 22.52
N ILE A 922 30.90 -38.19 23.23
CA ILE A 922 31.20 -36.76 23.25
C ILE A 922 31.33 -36.30 24.70
N ASP A 923 32.53 -35.82 25.07
CA ASP A 923 32.77 -35.22 26.39
C ASP A 923 32.46 -33.72 26.38
N HIS A 924 32.42 -33.09 27.56
CA HIS A 924 32.33 -31.63 27.67
C HIS A 924 33.56 -30.97 27.04
N ASN A 925 33.36 -30.30 25.92
CA ASN A 925 34.37 -29.53 25.22
C ASN A 925 33.75 -28.22 24.73
N GLU A 926 34.49 -27.12 24.83
CA GLU A 926 34.06 -25.76 24.44
C GLU A 926 33.57 -25.68 22.99
N THR A 927 34.20 -26.47 22.10
CA THR A 927 33.81 -26.56 20.68
C THR A 927 32.45 -27.24 20.47
N ASN A 928 31.91 -27.93 21.47
CA ASN A 928 30.71 -28.74 21.37
C ASN A 928 29.65 -28.25 22.38
N THR A 929 29.39 -26.95 22.37
CA THR A 929 28.46 -26.28 23.27
C THR A 929 27.41 -25.47 22.52
N ILE A 930 26.34 -25.10 23.22
CA ILE A 930 25.24 -24.33 22.66
C ILE A 930 25.09 -23.04 23.46
N HIS A 931 25.43 -21.90 22.86
CA HIS A 931 25.20 -20.59 23.46
C HIS A 931 23.78 -20.09 23.21
N PHE A 932 23.16 -19.45 24.19
CA PHE A 932 21.82 -18.87 24.10
C PHE A 932 21.64 -17.69 25.07
N ASN A 933 20.71 -16.78 24.78
CA ASN A 933 20.41 -15.64 25.65
C ASN A 933 19.17 -15.89 26.52
N ILE A 934 19.25 -15.58 27.82
CA ILE A 934 18.17 -15.78 28.78
C ILE A 934 17.33 -14.50 28.91
N LYS A 935 16.31 -14.36 28.04
CA LYS A 935 15.38 -13.21 28.05
C LYS A 935 14.02 -13.49 28.71
N SER A 936 13.78 -14.76 29.06
CA SER A 936 12.51 -15.31 29.55
C SER A 936 12.77 -16.30 30.69
N ASN A 937 11.77 -16.57 31.52
CA ASN A 937 11.80 -17.65 32.51
C ASN A 937 11.63 -19.04 31.87
N LYS A 938 11.37 -19.10 30.56
CA LYS A 938 11.25 -20.32 29.77
C LYS A 938 12.17 -20.21 28.55
N ILE A 939 13.13 -21.11 28.46
CA ILE A 939 14.16 -21.18 27.41
C ILE A 939 13.93 -22.46 26.63
N LEU A 940 14.00 -22.40 25.30
CA LEU A 940 13.84 -23.55 24.42
C LEU A 940 15.07 -23.65 23.50
N ILE A 941 15.77 -24.78 23.56
CA ILE A 941 17.01 -25.04 22.82
C ILE A 941 16.75 -26.19 21.84
N PRO A 942 16.80 -25.96 20.52
CA PRO A 942 16.64 -27.01 19.53
C PRO A 942 17.96 -27.81 19.38
N LEU A 943 18.00 -29.03 19.90
CA LEU A 943 19.19 -29.90 19.86
C LEU A 943 19.53 -30.40 18.45
N TYR A 944 18.52 -30.62 17.60
CA TYR A 944 18.73 -31.17 16.24
C TYR A 944 19.51 -30.24 15.30
N LYS A 945 19.70 -28.96 15.66
CA LYS A 945 20.48 -27.99 14.88
C LYS A 945 21.99 -28.18 15.01
N TYR A 946 22.42 -29.04 15.92
CA TYR A 946 23.81 -29.25 16.25
C TYR A 946 24.18 -30.68 15.85
N ASP A 947 24.54 -30.84 14.57
CA ASP A 947 24.83 -32.13 13.91
C ASP A 947 25.81 -33.00 14.69
N GLN A 948 26.72 -32.36 15.44
CA GLN A 948 27.68 -33.01 16.33
C GLN A 948 27.02 -33.95 17.34
N PHE A 949 25.77 -33.70 17.75
CA PHE A 949 25.06 -34.54 18.71
C PHE A 949 24.21 -35.64 18.05
N MET A 950 24.05 -35.66 16.72
CA MET A 950 23.12 -36.55 16.00
C MET A 950 23.68 -37.96 15.70
N LEU A 951 24.75 -38.38 16.39
CA LEU A 951 25.33 -39.72 16.26
C LEU A 951 24.74 -40.62 17.36
N ASP A 952 24.15 -41.77 17.01
CA ASP A 952 23.62 -42.82 17.92
C ASP A 952 24.50 -42.98 19.17
N SER A 953 24.13 -42.27 20.23
CA SER A 953 24.87 -42.22 21.49
C SER A 953 23.95 -41.83 22.64
N LYS A 954 24.14 -42.45 23.79
CA LYS A 954 23.27 -42.22 24.95
C LYS A 954 23.65 -40.92 25.65
N LEU A 955 22.66 -40.10 25.98
CA LEU A 955 22.85 -38.88 26.77
C LEU A 955 23.29 -39.25 28.20
N ILE A 956 24.47 -38.78 28.62
CA ILE A 956 25.03 -39.02 29.96
C ILE A 956 24.61 -37.90 30.90
N ASN A 957 24.92 -36.64 30.56
CA ASN A 957 24.53 -35.48 31.36
C ASN A 957 24.45 -34.21 30.49
N LEU A 958 23.80 -33.18 31.04
CA LEU A 958 23.76 -31.83 30.51
C LEU A 958 24.44 -30.90 31.51
N ARG A 959 25.39 -30.06 31.08
CA ARG A 959 25.97 -29.01 31.91
C ARG A 959 25.52 -27.65 31.37
N LEU A 960 25.06 -26.76 32.23
CA LEU A 960 24.50 -25.46 31.90
C LEU A 960 25.30 -24.38 32.61
N ASP A 961 25.98 -23.57 31.85
CA ASP A 961 26.86 -22.50 32.30
C ASP A 961 26.16 -21.16 32.08
N PHE A 962 26.47 -20.19 32.94
CA PHE A 962 25.87 -18.86 32.88
C PHE A 962 26.97 -17.81 32.78
N ASP A 963 27.14 -17.30 31.57
CA ASP A 963 28.10 -16.27 31.23
C ASP A 963 27.62 -14.90 31.74
N ASN A 964 28.55 -14.10 32.28
CA ASN A 964 28.30 -12.73 32.78
C ASN A 964 27.34 -12.61 33.98
N ALA A 965 27.16 -13.66 34.80
CA ALA A 965 26.38 -13.55 36.03
C ALA A 965 27.12 -12.70 37.09
N VAL A 966 26.52 -11.59 37.53
CA VAL A 966 27.08 -10.73 38.60
C VAL A 966 26.92 -11.42 39.97
N ASP A 967 27.92 -11.27 40.85
CA ASP A 967 27.88 -11.78 42.23
C ASP A 967 26.57 -11.40 42.93
N GLY A 968 25.79 -12.41 43.35
CA GLY A 968 24.49 -12.24 44.02
C GLY A 968 23.25 -12.48 43.14
N THR A 969 23.42 -12.90 41.87
CA THR A 969 22.30 -13.24 40.98
C THR A 969 21.69 -14.62 41.35
N ASP A 970 20.44 -14.65 41.81
CA ASP A 970 19.72 -15.89 42.15
C ASP A 970 19.07 -16.50 40.90
N ILE A 971 19.77 -17.46 40.26
CA ILE A 971 19.24 -18.23 39.13
C ILE A 971 18.86 -19.62 39.64
N THR A 972 17.56 -19.87 39.76
CA THR A 972 17.05 -21.21 40.11
C THR A 972 16.37 -21.85 38.89
N VAL A 973 16.94 -22.95 38.40
CA VAL A 973 16.29 -23.81 37.39
C VAL A 973 15.18 -24.64 38.05
N ASP A 974 13.95 -24.49 37.55
CA ASP A 974 12.75 -25.18 38.03
C ASP A 974 12.60 -26.58 37.40
N SER A 975 12.80 -26.68 36.08
CA SER A 975 12.78 -27.96 35.36
C SER A 975 13.54 -27.90 34.04
N ILE A 976 14.05 -29.06 33.61
CA ILE A 976 14.53 -29.28 32.24
C ILE A 976 13.70 -30.40 31.62
N LYS A 977 13.15 -30.18 30.43
CA LYS A 977 12.35 -31.17 29.69
C LYS A 977 12.95 -31.41 28.31
N LEU A 978 12.83 -32.64 27.83
CA LEU A 978 13.34 -33.08 26.54
C LEU A 978 12.15 -33.46 25.66
N TYR A 979 12.12 -33.03 24.41
CA TYR A 979 11.01 -33.31 23.48
C TYR A 979 11.50 -34.09 22.26
N ALA A 980 10.76 -35.14 21.91
CA ALA A 980 10.85 -35.87 20.65
C ALA A 980 9.68 -35.45 19.73
N LEU A 981 9.92 -35.33 18.42
CA LEU A 981 8.90 -34.99 17.41
C LEU A 981 8.49 -36.25 16.61
N ASP A 982 7.22 -36.32 16.20
CA ASP A 982 6.69 -37.37 15.31
C ASP A 982 7.31 -37.29 13.90
N GLU A 983 7.57 -38.44 13.25
CA GLU A 983 8.31 -38.56 11.98
C GLU A 983 7.72 -37.69 10.86
N LYS A 984 6.39 -37.58 10.79
CA LYS A 984 5.70 -36.80 9.76
C LYS A 984 5.90 -35.29 9.91
N GLN A 985 6.17 -34.83 11.14
CA GLN A 985 6.53 -33.45 11.44
C GLN A 985 8.04 -33.23 11.31
N LYS A 986 8.86 -34.27 11.58
CA LYS A 986 10.30 -34.31 11.29
C LYS A 986 10.55 -34.01 9.81
N THR A 987 9.78 -34.58 8.88
CA THR A 987 9.90 -34.27 7.44
C THR A 987 9.50 -32.83 7.08
N ASN A 988 8.35 -32.34 7.57
CA ASN A 988 7.87 -30.98 7.25
C ASN A 988 8.76 -29.88 7.87
N TYR A 989 9.35 -30.15 9.03
CA TYR A 989 10.22 -29.21 9.74
C TYR A 989 11.67 -29.28 9.24
N ASN A 990 12.18 -30.47 8.89
CA ASN A 990 13.47 -30.60 8.19
C ASN A 990 13.44 -29.93 6.82
N GLN A 991 12.34 -30.01 6.08
CA GLN A 991 12.17 -29.27 4.82
C GLN A 991 12.11 -27.75 5.03
N GLN A 992 11.61 -27.27 6.18
CA GLN A 992 11.61 -25.84 6.51
C GLN A 992 12.93 -25.35 7.10
N ILE A 993 13.75 -26.23 7.69
CA ILE A 993 15.03 -25.88 8.28
C ILE A 993 16.19 -26.08 7.32
N GLU A 994 16.21 -27.09 6.45
CA GLU A 994 17.13 -27.11 5.30
C GLU A 994 16.95 -25.84 4.44
N GLN A 995 15.74 -25.29 4.37
CA GLN A 995 15.50 -23.98 3.75
C GLN A 995 16.04 -22.77 4.53
N ILE A 996 16.38 -22.90 5.81
CA ILE A 996 16.91 -21.83 6.67
C ILE A 996 18.40 -22.01 6.96
N SER A 997 18.95 -23.23 6.88
CA SER A 997 20.36 -23.55 7.14
C SER A 997 21.19 -23.88 5.90
N MET A 998 20.60 -23.98 4.69
CA MET A 998 21.38 -24.07 3.47
C MET A 998 21.83 -22.67 3.00
N ASN A 999 23.13 -22.44 3.15
CA ASN A 999 23.97 -21.36 2.59
C ASN A 999 24.29 -20.18 3.51
N VAL A 1000 25.07 -20.43 4.58
CA VAL A 1000 26.08 -19.45 5.00
C VAL A 1000 27.42 -19.94 4.47
N THR A 1001 27.64 -19.85 3.16
CA THR A 1001 28.99 -19.75 2.60
C THR A 1001 29.32 -18.26 2.56
N ASP A 1002 30.51 -17.90 2.99
CA ASP A 1002 30.99 -16.51 3.17
C ASP A 1002 31.25 -15.77 1.84
N ASN A 1003 30.37 -15.95 0.84
CA ASN A 1003 30.37 -15.24 -0.44
C ASN A 1003 29.13 -14.33 -0.54
N ARG A 1004 29.23 -13.15 0.07
CA ARG A 1004 28.17 -12.12 0.19
C ARG A 1004 27.53 -11.64 -1.14
N LEU A 1005 28.08 -12.03 -2.30
CA LEU A 1005 27.44 -11.82 -3.61
C LEU A 1005 26.21 -12.72 -3.80
N ASP A 1006 26.21 -13.92 -3.22
CA ASP A 1006 25.08 -14.85 -3.31
C ASP A 1006 23.85 -14.30 -2.56
N ASP A 1007 24.09 -13.63 -1.43
CA ASP A 1007 23.10 -12.88 -0.67
C ASP A 1007 22.48 -11.69 -1.42
N SER A 1008 23.00 -11.33 -2.59
CA SER A 1008 22.44 -10.25 -3.40
C SER A 1008 21.90 -10.77 -4.73
N PHE A 1009 22.69 -11.57 -5.44
CA PHE A 1009 22.41 -11.97 -6.81
C PHE A 1009 22.07 -13.44 -6.97
N HIS A 1010 22.67 -14.38 -6.26
CA HIS A 1010 22.42 -15.79 -6.53
C HIS A 1010 21.11 -16.27 -5.88
N GLN A 1011 20.34 -17.11 -6.59
CA GLN A 1011 19.20 -17.84 -6.03
C GLN A 1011 19.44 -19.34 -6.14
N ILE A 1012 19.99 -19.94 -5.09
CA ILE A 1012 20.28 -21.38 -5.04
C ILE A 1012 18.99 -22.19 -5.03
N ASN A 1013 17.96 -21.71 -4.32
CA ASN A 1013 16.66 -22.35 -4.25
C ASN A 1013 15.70 -21.80 -5.31
N LEU A 1014 15.64 -22.49 -6.45
CA LEU A 1014 14.76 -22.27 -7.59
C LEU A 1014 13.45 -23.07 -7.50
N MET A 1015 13.15 -23.73 -6.37
CA MET A 1015 11.90 -24.49 -6.16
C MET A 1015 10.65 -23.63 -6.36
N ASN A 1016 10.78 -22.32 -6.14
CA ASN A 1016 9.70 -21.35 -6.30
C ASN A 1016 9.60 -20.77 -7.71
N LEU A 1017 10.42 -21.20 -8.68
CA LEU A 1017 10.31 -20.71 -10.04
C LEU A 1017 8.97 -21.10 -10.67
N PRO A 1018 8.35 -20.21 -11.47
CA PRO A 1018 7.09 -20.52 -12.13
C PRO A 1018 7.27 -21.67 -13.12
N SER A 1019 6.72 -22.85 -12.84
CA SER A 1019 6.64 -23.96 -13.81
C SER A 1019 5.90 -23.56 -15.09
N GLN A 1020 5.01 -22.56 -14.98
CA GLN A 1020 4.29 -21.97 -16.10
C GLN A 1020 5.19 -21.24 -17.10
N TRP A 1021 6.45 -20.91 -16.76
CA TRP A 1021 7.41 -20.41 -17.74
C TRP A 1021 7.65 -21.41 -18.85
N GLY A 1022 7.76 -22.70 -18.53
CA GLY A 1022 7.92 -23.72 -19.54
C GLY A 1022 6.65 -24.02 -20.33
N GLN A 1023 5.47 -23.86 -19.72
CA GLN A 1023 4.20 -23.88 -20.45
C GLN A 1023 4.02 -22.66 -21.37
N SER A 1024 4.61 -21.52 -21.00
CA SER A 1024 4.62 -20.28 -21.79
C SER A 1024 5.84 -20.15 -22.68
N PHE A 1025 6.73 -21.14 -22.74
CA PHE A 1025 8.01 -21.03 -23.44
C PHE A 1025 7.80 -20.71 -24.92
N ASP A 1026 6.81 -21.33 -25.56
CA ASP A 1026 6.46 -21.07 -26.98
C ASP A 1026 6.13 -19.59 -27.26
N LEU A 1027 5.58 -18.88 -26.27
CA LEU A 1027 5.31 -17.44 -26.36
C LEU A 1027 6.58 -16.59 -26.18
N MET A 1028 7.58 -17.14 -25.50
CA MET A 1028 8.86 -16.51 -25.20
C MET A 1028 10.00 -16.95 -26.13
N THR A 1029 9.86 -18.01 -26.93
CA THR A 1029 10.96 -18.63 -27.70
C THR A 1029 11.73 -17.62 -28.57
N LYS A 1030 11.06 -16.60 -29.11
CA LYS A 1030 11.70 -15.55 -29.92
C LYS A 1030 12.71 -14.69 -29.15
N ARG A 1031 12.65 -14.72 -27.82
CA ARG A 1031 13.57 -14.02 -26.91
C ARG A 1031 14.78 -14.86 -26.55
N PHE A 1032 14.81 -16.12 -26.98
CA PHE A 1032 15.91 -17.01 -26.69
C PHE A 1032 16.58 -17.45 -27.99
N LYS A 1033 17.89 -17.54 -27.95
CA LYS A 1033 18.69 -18.19 -28.98
C LYS A 1033 19.20 -19.50 -28.41
N ALA A 1034 18.92 -20.62 -29.07
CA ALA A 1034 19.50 -21.90 -28.70
C ALA A 1034 21.02 -21.83 -28.88
N SER A 1035 21.74 -22.28 -27.86
CA SER A 1035 23.20 -22.26 -27.83
C SER A 1035 23.77 -23.62 -28.17
N GLU A 1036 23.41 -24.66 -27.42
CA GLU A 1036 23.88 -26.03 -27.63
C GLU A 1036 22.92 -27.03 -26.98
N VAL A 1037 22.84 -28.25 -27.53
CA VAL A 1037 22.05 -29.36 -26.99
C VAL A 1037 22.97 -30.28 -26.22
N ALA A 1038 22.65 -30.57 -24.97
CA ALA A 1038 23.42 -31.53 -24.18
C ALA A 1038 23.00 -32.96 -24.51
N SER A 1039 23.96 -33.88 -24.55
CA SER A 1039 23.70 -35.30 -24.75
C SER A 1039 23.73 -36.06 -23.42
N CYS A 1040 22.83 -37.03 -23.28
CA CYS A 1040 22.73 -37.92 -22.13
C CYS A 1040 22.56 -39.37 -22.60
N GLU A 1041 23.21 -40.31 -21.92
CA GLU A 1041 23.09 -41.75 -22.19
C GLU A 1041 21.82 -42.37 -21.59
N GLN A 1042 21.22 -41.71 -20.58
CA GLN A 1042 20.05 -42.18 -19.85
C GLN A 1042 18.80 -41.38 -20.24
N THR A 1043 17.95 -41.95 -21.09
CA THR A 1043 16.70 -41.31 -21.54
C THR A 1043 15.51 -41.55 -20.60
N GLN A 1044 15.62 -42.52 -19.69
CA GLN A 1044 14.59 -42.83 -18.69
C GLN A 1044 15.25 -43.37 -17.42
N VAL A 1045 14.77 -42.90 -16.26
CA VAL A 1045 15.35 -43.19 -14.95
C VAL A 1045 14.24 -43.54 -13.96
N GLU A 1046 14.46 -44.57 -13.14
CA GLU A 1046 13.55 -45.02 -12.08
C GLU A 1046 14.17 -44.70 -10.73
N VAL A 1047 13.46 -43.95 -9.88
CA VAL A 1047 13.93 -43.49 -8.58
C VAL A 1047 13.27 -44.33 -7.48
N ILE A 1048 14.07 -45.15 -6.77
CA ILE A 1048 13.59 -46.08 -5.74
C ILE A 1048 14.44 -45.91 -4.48
N ASN A 1049 13.84 -45.41 -3.39
CA ASN A 1049 14.42 -45.32 -2.03
C ASN A 1049 15.75 -44.55 -1.88
N THR A 1050 16.40 -44.14 -2.97
CA THR A 1050 17.70 -43.46 -3.03
C THR A 1050 17.68 -42.43 -4.16
N SER A 1051 18.48 -41.37 -4.05
CA SER A 1051 18.60 -40.37 -5.11
C SER A 1051 19.28 -40.97 -6.34
N VAL A 1052 18.85 -40.52 -7.53
CA VAL A 1052 19.46 -40.96 -8.79
C VAL A 1052 20.03 -39.75 -9.52
N SER A 1053 21.30 -39.83 -9.89
CA SER A 1053 22.02 -38.78 -10.63
C SER A 1053 22.09 -39.11 -12.12
N VAL A 1054 21.84 -38.09 -12.95
CA VAL A 1054 21.91 -38.15 -14.40
C VAL A 1054 22.90 -37.10 -14.90
N HIS A 1055 23.92 -37.54 -15.62
CA HIS A 1055 24.96 -36.66 -16.16
C HIS A 1055 24.72 -36.32 -17.62
N PHE A 1056 24.91 -35.05 -17.95
CA PHE A 1056 24.82 -34.50 -19.29
C PHE A 1056 26.16 -33.90 -19.67
N ASN A 1057 26.68 -34.31 -20.83
CA ASN A 1057 27.89 -33.74 -21.40
C ASN A 1057 27.51 -32.79 -22.54
N MET A 1058 28.16 -31.64 -22.59
CA MET A 1058 28.00 -30.70 -23.70
C MET A 1058 28.80 -31.21 -24.90
N ASN A 1059 28.23 -31.18 -26.11
CA ASN A 1059 29.00 -31.57 -27.31
C ASN A 1059 30.04 -30.50 -27.69
N GLN A 1060 29.80 -29.26 -27.29
CA GLN A 1060 30.70 -28.12 -27.42
C GLN A 1060 30.69 -27.30 -26.14
N MET A 1061 31.86 -26.81 -25.72
CA MET A 1061 31.97 -25.90 -24.58
C MET A 1061 31.23 -24.61 -24.87
N VAL A 1062 30.39 -24.16 -23.93
CA VAL A 1062 29.58 -22.94 -24.07
C VAL A 1062 30.05 -21.90 -23.06
N PRO A 1063 30.49 -20.70 -23.47
CA PRO A 1063 30.76 -19.62 -22.53
C PRO A 1063 29.55 -19.29 -21.66
N GLY A 1064 29.75 -18.98 -20.38
CA GLY A 1064 28.67 -18.75 -19.41
C GLY A 1064 27.63 -17.72 -19.87
N ASN A 1065 28.09 -16.61 -20.45
CA ASN A 1065 27.25 -15.54 -21.01
C ASN A 1065 26.48 -15.91 -22.31
N LEU A 1066 26.79 -17.06 -22.91
CA LEU A 1066 26.03 -17.66 -24.00
C LEU A 1066 25.15 -18.82 -23.52
N GLY A 1067 25.26 -19.21 -22.26
CA GLY A 1067 24.66 -20.41 -21.68
C GLY A 1067 23.82 -20.11 -20.44
N GLU A 1068 22.93 -19.13 -20.53
CA GLU A 1068 22.29 -18.49 -19.37
C GLU A 1068 21.09 -19.26 -18.81
N PHE A 1069 20.40 -20.02 -19.66
CA PHE A 1069 19.22 -20.77 -19.30
C PHE A 1069 19.35 -22.21 -19.76
N LEU A 1070 18.91 -23.15 -18.92
CA LEU A 1070 18.79 -24.56 -19.26
C LEU A 1070 17.32 -24.92 -19.39
N ARG A 1071 16.90 -25.35 -20.58
CA ARG A 1071 15.57 -25.92 -20.80
C ARG A 1071 15.65 -27.43 -20.66
N LEU A 1072 14.83 -27.98 -19.77
CA LEU A 1072 14.68 -29.42 -19.58
C LEU A 1072 13.26 -29.84 -19.98
N LYS A 1073 13.12 -30.93 -20.74
CA LYS A 1073 11.83 -31.53 -21.03
C LYS A 1073 11.74 -32.87 -20.33
N LEU A 1074 10.94 -32.90 -19.27
CA LEU A 1074 10.80 -34.05 -18.38
C LEU A 1074 9.36 -34.58 -18.47
N ASP A 1075 9.23 -35.88 -18.65
CA ASP A 1075 7.95 -36.59 -18.72
C ASP A 1075 7.88 -37.61 -17.58
N TYR A 1076 6.99 -37.37 -16.63
CA TYR A 1076 6.77 -38.24 -15.46
C TYR A 1076 5.55 -39.12 -15.70
N GLU A 1077 5.56 -40.34 -15.16
CA GLU A 1077 4.40 -41.24 -15.22
C GLU A 1077 3.21 -40.73 -14.39
N ASP A 1078 3.44 -39.81 -13.44
CA ASP A 1078 2.43 -39.16 -12.63
C ASP A 1078 2.58 -37.62 -12.59
N GLU A 1079 1.54 -36.92 -12.13
CA GLU A 1079 1.52 -35.45 -12.05
C GLU A 1079 1.98 -34.91 -10.67
N ASN A 1080 2.82 -35.67 -9.96
CA ASN A 1080 3.30 -35.28 -8.63
C ASN A 1080 4.51 -34.35 -8.71
N LEU A 1081 4.58 -33.37 -7.81
CA LEU A 1081 5.73 -32.47 -7.64
C LEU A 1081 6.92 -33.26 -7.10
N ARG A 1082 8.08 -33.16 -7.76
CA ARG A 1082 9.32 -33.86 -7.38
C ARG A 1082 10.46 -32.87 -7.16
N ASN A 1083 11.25 -33.09 -6.12
CA ASN A 1083 12.46 -32.31 -5.84
C ASN A 1083 13.65 -32.83 -6.67
N ALA A 1084 14.44 -31.90 -7.22
CA ALA A 1084 15.67 -32.22 -7.92
C ALA A 1084 16.73 -31.14 -7.69
N THR A 1085 17.99 -31.54 -7.79
CA THR A 1085 19.15 -30.66 -7.72
C THR A 1085 19.87 -30.67 -9.07
N LEU A 1086 20.18 -29.49 -9.61
CA LEU A 1086 21.01 -29.28 -10.79
C LEU A 1086 22.39 -28.82 -10.34
N ILE A 1087 23.44 -29.52 -10.77
CA ILE A 1087 24.83 -29.10 -10.60
C ILE A 1087 25.38 -28.70 -11.97
N VAL A 1088 25.81 -27.45 -12.13
CA VAL A 1088 26.44 -26.93 -13.34
C VAL A 1088 27.96 -27.05 -13.21
N LYS A 1089 28.61 -27.64 -14.22
CA LYS A 1089 30.06 -27.88 -14.24
C LYS A 1089 30.73 -27.03 -15.31
N GLY A 1090 31.88 -26.44 -14.99
CA GLY A 1090 32.61 -25.56 -15.91
C GLY A 1090 33.98 -25.11 -15.42
N ILE A 1091 34.48 -24.04 -16.03
CA ILE A 1091 35.72 -23.36 -15.66
C ILE A 1091 35.40 -21.88 -15.37
N ASP A 1092 35.81 -21.39 -14.20
CA ASP A 1092 35.61 -20.00 -13.80
C ASP A 1092 36.57 -19.04 -14.56
N LYS A 1093 36.48 -17.73 -14.27
CA LYS A 1093 37.36 -16.71 -14.88
C LYS A 1093 38.83 -16.79 -14.47
N ASN A 1094 39.12 -17.48 -13.37
CA ASN A 1094 40.47 -17.66 -12.82
C ASN A 1094 41.09 -19.00 -13.27
N GLY A 1095 40.36 -19.83 -14.02
CA GLY A 1095 40.79 -21.14 -14.49
C GLY A 1095 40.53 -22.29 -13.51
N ASN A 1096 39.74 -22.09 -12.45
CA ASN A 1096 39.37 -23.14 -11.50
C ASN A 1096 38.12 -23.91 -11.96
N ASN A 1097 37.97 -25.14 -11.46
CA ASN A 1097 36.75 -25.91 -11.69
C ASN A 1097 35.55 -25.27 -11.00
N LEU A 1098 34.50 -25.00 -11.77
CA LEU A 1098 33.23 -24.49 -11.32
C LEU A 1098 32.27 -25.64 -11.04
N ASN A 1099 31.65 -25.67 -9.86
CA ASN A 1099 30.54 -26.56 -9.50
C ASN A 1099 29.47 -25.75 -8.77
N GLU A 1100 28.41 -25.37 -9.47
CA GLU A 1100 27.33 -24.54 -8.93
C GLU A 1100 26.05 -25.34 -8.78
N GLU A 1101 25.43 -25.26 -7.60
CA GLU A 1101 24.25 -26.05 -7.24
C GLU A 1101 22.97 -25.21 -7.28
N PHE A 1102 21.91 -25.75 -7.89
CA PHE A 1102 20.57 -25.18 -7.91
C PHE A 1102 19.54 -26.23 -7.51
N GLN A 1103 18.67 -25.91 -6.55
CA GLN A 1103 17.57 -26.77 -6.13
C GLN A 1103 16.27 -26.34 -6.80
N PHE A 1104 15.50 -27.26 -7.37
CA PHE A 1104 14.25 -26.95 -8.05
C PHE A 1104 13.19 -28.04 -7.86
N VAL A 1105 11.93 -27.69 -8.15
CA VAL A 1105 10.81 -28.64 -8.17
C VAL A 1105 10.31 -28.78 -9.59
N THR A 1106 9.92 -29.98 -9.96
CA THR A 1106 9.49 -30.32 -11.31
C THR A 1106 8.27 -31.24 -11.30
N ILE A 1107 7.44 -31.11 -12.35
CA ILE A 1107 6.31 -31.97 -12.72
C ILE A 1107 6.43 -32.28 -14.21
N SER A 1108 5.67 -33.24 -14.77
CA SER A 1108 5.66 -33.50 -16.22
C SER A 1108 5.41 -32.21 -17.01
N SER A 1109 6.49 -31.63 -17.57
CA SER A 1109 6.51 -30.29 -18.17
C SER A 1109 7.84 -29.97 -18.86
N ASN A 1110 7.81 -28.93 -19.70
CA ASN A 1110 9.02 -28.18 -20.03
C ASN A 1110 9.39 -27.33 -18.80
N LEU A 1111 10.65 -27.35 -18.39
CA LEU A 1111 11.18 -26.51 -17.32
C LEU A 1111 12.26 -25.59 -17.92
N LEU A 1112 12.30 -24.34 -17.48
CA LEU A 1112 13.32 -23.37 -17.87
C LEU A 1112 14.05 -22.88 -16.60
N ILE A 1113 15.32 -23.25 -16.47
CA ILE A 1113 16.15 -22.98 -15.29
C ILE A 1113 17.15 -21.83 -15.62
N PRO A 1114 17.11 -20.70 -14.89
CA PRO A 1114 18.01 -19.55 -15.06
C PRO A 1114 19.36 -19.79 -14.35
N ILE A 1115 20.22 -20.63 -14.90
CA ILE A 1115 21.56 -20.90 -14.32
C ILE A 1115 22.47 -19.66 -14.31
N GLY A 1116 22.25 -18.71 -15.21
CA GLY A 1116 22.93 -17.41 -15.22
C GLY A 1116 22.56 -16.50 -14.04
N SER A 1117 21.64 -16.91 -13.15
CA SER A 1117 21.39 -16.23 -11.88
C SER A 1117 22.58 -16.29 -10.91
N SER A 1118 23.47 -17.28 -11.07
CA SER A 1118 24.77 -17.33 -10.40
C SER A 1118 25.79 -16.46 -11.15
N PRO A 1119 26.47 -15.53 -10.46
CA PRO A 1119 27.58 -14.76 -11.05
C PRO A 1119 28.70 -15.67 -11.58
N ASN A 1120 28.97 -16.78 -10.88
CA ASN A 1120 30.03 -17.71 -11.25
C ASN A 1120 29.70 -18.46 -12.54
N CYS A 1121 28.46 -18.93 -12.71
CA CYS A 1121 27.99 -19.50 -13.97
C CYS A 1121 28.01 -18.48 -15.11
N LEU A 1122 27.58 -17.24 -14.86
CA LEU A 1122 27.49 -16.21 -15.89
C LEU A 1122 28.88 -15.74 -16.38
N GLN A 1123 29.85 -15.63 -15.47
CA GLN A 1123 31.23 -15.23 -15.74
C GLN A 1123 32.14 -16.42 -16.12
N ALA A 1124 31.62 -17.65 -16.12
CA ALA A 1124 32.37 -18.84 -16.50
C ALA A 1124 32.93 -18.71 -17.92
N THR A 1125 34.21 -19.06 -18.08
CA THR A 1125 34.85 -19.09 -19.40
C THR A 1125 34.24 -20.19 -20.26
N GLU A 1126 33.94 -21.34 -19.65
CA GLU A 1126 33.37 -22.52 -20.31
C GLU A 1126 32.44 -23.28 -19.37
N ILE A 1127 31.23 -23.61 -19.83
CA ILE A 1127 30.34 -24.61 -19.24
C ILE A 1127 30.55 -25.93 -19.99
N THR A 1128 30.90 -26.99 -19.26
CA THR A 1128 31.33 -28.28 -19.81
C THR A 1128 30.27 -29.37 -19.69
N GLY A 1129 29.34 -29.23 -18.74
CA GLY A 1129 28.28 -30.21 -18.52
C GLY A 1129 27.39 -29.85 -17.34
N PHE A 1130 26.41 -30.72 -17.07
CA PHE A 1130 25.56 -30.60 -15.90
C PHE A 1130 25.12 -31.96 -15.38
N GLU A 1131 24.68 -31.98 -14.13
CA GLU A 1131 24.24 -33.16 -13.42
C GLU A 1131 22.91 -32.88 -12.75
N ILE A 1132 21.93 -33.78 -12.92
CA ILE A 1132 20.61 -33.67 -12.30
C ILE A 1132 20.45 -34.82 -11.31
N ILE A 1133 20.23 -34.48 -10.05
CA ILE A 1133 20.02 -35.42 -8.95
C ILE A 1133 18.53 -35.39 -8.59
N PHE A 1134 17.81 -36.48 -8.88
CA PHE A 1134 16.41 -36.64 -8.50
C PHE A 1134 16.32 -37.20 -7.08
N ALA A 1135 15.56 -36.53 -6.20
CA ALA A 1135 15.41 -36.94 -4.81
C ALA A 1135 14.46 -38.14 -4.66
N PRO A 1136 14.73 -39.07 -3.72
CA PRO A 1136 13.81 -40.18 -3.46
C PRO A 1136 12.53 -39.68 -2.80
N GLU A 1137 11.41 -40.32 -3.13
CA GLU A 1137 10.12 -40.08 -2.49
C GLU A 1137 9.54 -41.37 -1.90
N LYS A 1138 8.44 -41.22 -1.16
CA LYS A 1138 7.75 -42.33 -0.50
C LYS A 1138 7.26 -43.39 -1.49
N ASP A 1139 6.82 -42.97 -2.67
CA ASP A 1139 6.39 -43.84 -3.75
C ASP A 1139 7.40 -43.76 -4.92
N PRO A 1140 7.91 -44.91 -5.42
CA PRO A 1140 8.82 -44.93 -6.57
C PRO A 1140 8.22 -44.26 -7.80
N TYR A 1141 9.06 -43.61 -8.61
CA TYR A 1141 8.61 -42.94 -9.82
C TYR A 1141 9.62 -43.06 -10.96
N LYS A 1142 9.11 -42.89 -12.19
CA LYS A 1142 9.91 -42.88 -13.42
C LYS A 1142 9.84 -41.52 -14.06
N VAL A 1143 10.99 -41.04 -14.52
CA VAL A 1143 11.11 -39.81 -15.29
C VAL A 1143 11.82 -40.13 -16.60
N LYS A 1144 11.20 -39.71 -17.71
CA LYS A 1144 11.79 -39.73 -19.04
C LYS A 1144 12.32 -38.34 -19.35
N ILE A 1145 13.56 -38.27 -19.80
CA ILE A 1145 14.24 -37.03 -20.17
C ILE A 1145 14.24 -36.94 -21.68
N GLU A 1146 13.46 -36.03 -22.23
CA GLU A 1146 13.28 -35.90 -23.67
C GLU A 1146 14.28 -34.94 -24.30
N GLU A 1147 14.66 -33.89 -23.59
CA GLU A 1147 15.52 -32.83 -24.11
C GLU A 1147 16.21 -32.07 -22.97
N ALA A 1148 17.47 -31.71 -23.15
CA ALA A 1148 18.21 -30.77 -22.31
C ALA A 1148 19.01 -29.82 -23.20
N GLN A 1149 18.64 -28.55 -23.23
CA GLN A 1149 19.18 -27.57 -24.17
C GLN A 1149 19.47 -26.24 -23.50
N MET A 1150 20.64 -25.66 -23.81
CA MET A 1150 21.04 -24.36 -23.31
C MET A 1150 20.54 -23.24 -24.23
N TYR A 1151 20.17 -22.13 -23.61
CA TYR A 1151 19.64 -20.95 -24.27
C TYR A 1151 20.32 -19.68 -23.75
N GLN A 1152 20.54 -18.76 -24.67
CA GLN A 1152 20.90 -17.38 -24.40
C GLN A 1152 19.67 -16.48 -24.50
N LEU A 1153 19.51 -15.54 -23.57
CA LEU A 1153 18.54 -14.46 -23.67
C LEU A 1153 19.03 -13.40 -24.67
N ILE A 1154 18.21 -13.10 -25.67
CA ILE A 1154 18.46 -12.09 -26.71
C ILE A 1154 17.45 -10.92 -26.62
N LYS A 1155 17.78 -9.82 -27.31
CA LYS A 1155 16.97 -8.60 -27.38
C LYS A 1155 15.75 -8.72 -28.29
#